data_AF-A0A2J6R3P4-F1
#
_entry.id   AF-A0A2J6R3P4-F1
#
_cell.length_a   1.000
_cell.length_b   1.000
_cell.length_c   1.000
_cell.angle_alpha   90.00
_cell.angle_beta   90.00
_cell.angle_gamma   90.00
#
_symmetry.space_group_name_H-M   'P 1'
#
loop_
_entity.id
_entity.type
_entity.pdbx_description
1 polymer ?
#
loop_
_entity_poly.entity_id
_entity_poly.type
_entity_poly.pdbx_seq_one_letter_code
_entity_poly.pdbx_strand_id
1 'polypeptide(L)'
;MPYMLSIGASLNAINLTKSLIDFVPASGSLVNISRETYDWLIRERIDESSFQSCRKLALGLAYPNDAGIDIQQQIKDADKRLMEKITKLPLRMVVTGSLGRLLGRDPETCYMVSTVAALTRFHDHEFATDMLCSMVLDKGGHEKEVSFKYSVQRSPIKAVMSKIVESIYLNVINAGHDLGGLPDELRGLHPHLLDDRTFAGIVMGIQRTEKDVVIRSDRFIADLTLWLLTHFHGRVEVSVANQVLFEDTLSSSSRTVRIMVRERCAEDQNDCLKKDAPVEAMVSVGDELLTFLKGTDDNDFHPCSYCRQPFYDLDALTSTPHASKAKILNREECNAILHVAKLIMSWILDLAIIPAPDLVGLTFKITLEPGVESKMKIRDLLRNHPRLLSLNAGFPPTTTLPVLRRPDEDSSDEDFGTRGFEATKSTPGSILQWFPAATDLLTKIQPRCTCSACITDESLDECKKGCLREAAATRLFILLAHAISDAFQAHDVSGRSNSDDQVTGVSALLSELLDTQLVRWDTWFEVVASTTAGISWDAFNFRDDDGSSSWAAIQYGSFVAVAPWLDLSKELQVKGCFGIVTVEGNIQGIPEDAGLVRCEMDQYDETYQPLSQTAVAEISRDRMQIDSEPDPLAEPDTAPQPDTLKAEVFTAVFRTDQFLYRFMTTVRAGRNIRIVDPSQAIMGLSRSVVVRCEHDSHLPVTDTINLKLDNFDYILGEWSSPDVPHDTILATKLLEEQLKVNTVLSMIRKGCVIRVADQCCMSCAVGGLTQLEGNHTRCIINSSLQDTRMAKRQRTR
;
A
#
# COMPACT_ATOMS: atom_id res chain seq x y z
N MET A 1 -41.54 -16.35 -31.02
CA MET A 1 -41.18 -15.10 -30.33
C MET A 1 -39.89 -15.13 -29.48
N PRO A 2 -38.85 -15.97 -29.73
CA PRO A 2 -37.53 -15.78 -29.08
C PRO A 2 -36.46 -15.10 -29.97
N TYR A 3 -36.75 -14.81 -31.25
CA TYR A 3 -35.76 -14.25 -32.18
C TYR A 3 -35.62 -12.72 -32.18
N MET A 4 -36.48 -11.98 -31.47
CA MET A 4 -36.35 -10.51 -31.35
C MET A 4 -35.48 -10.06 -30.17
N LEU A 5 -35.24 -10.92 -29.17
CA LEU A 5 -34.38 -10.59 -28.02
C LEU A 5 -32.89 -10.72 -28.34
N SER A 6 -32.48 -11.60 -29.25
CA SER A 6 -31.06 -11.73 -29.63
C SER A 6 -30.58 -10.62 -30.58
N ILE A 7 -31.48 -10.08 -31.42
CA ILE A 7 -31.16 -8.96 -32.32
C ILE A 7 -31.01 -7.65 -31.51
N GLY A 8 -31.82 -7.44 -30.47
CA GLY A 8 -31.70 -6.27 -29.58
C GLY A 8 -30.39 -6.27 -28.76
N ALA A 9 -29.98 -7.43 -28.23
CA ALA A 9 -28.70 -7.57 -27.55
C ALA A 9 -27.50 -7.39 -28.51
N SER A 10 -27.62 -7.86 -29.76
CA SER A 10 -26.58 -7.72 -30.78
C SER A 10 -26.48 -6.29 -31.31
N LEU A 11 -27.60 -5.59 -31.52
CA LEU A 11 -27.60 -4.18 -31.94
C LEU A 11 -27.09 -3.25 -30.83
N ASN A 12 -27.45 -3.52 -29.57
CA ASN A 12 -26.94 -2.75 -28.44
C ASN A 12 -25.44 -3.00 -28.25
N ALA A 13 -24.97 -4.24 -28.37
CA ALA A 13 -23.53 -4.54 -28.37
C ALA A 13 -22.79 -3.86 -29.54
N ILE A 14 -23.37 -3.78 -30.74
CA ILE A 14 -22.77 -3.09 -31.90
C ILE A 14 -22.74 -1.57 -31.73
N ASN A 15 -23.82 -0.97 -31.20
CA ASN A 15 -23.87 0.46 -30.89
C ASN A 15 -22.89 0.83 -29.77
N LEU A 16 -22.75 -0.03 -28.78
CA LEU A 16 -21.80 0.10 -27.69
C LEU A 16 -20.37 -0.04 -28.17
N THR A 17 -20.08 -1.07 -28.94
CA THR A 17 -18.76 -1.26 -29.54
C THR A 17 -18.41 -0.06 -30.43
N LYS A 18 -19.36 0.49 -31.20
CA LYS A 18 -19.16 1.70 -32.01
C LYS A 18 -18.93 2.95 -31.16
N SER A 19 -19.73 3.16 -30.11
CA SER A 19 -19.60 4.30 -29.21
C SER A 19 -18.32 4.25 -28.35
N LEU A 20 -17.79 3.05 -28.12
CA LEU A 20 -16.51 2.76 -27.46
C LEU A 20 -15.32 2.86 -28.44
N ILE A 21 -15.51 2.48 -29.71
CA ILE A 21 -14.56 2.74 -30.82
C ILE A 21 -14.41 4.24 -31.04
N ASP A 22 -15.51 5.00 -30.96
CA ASP A 22 -15.50 6.46 -31.05
C ASP A 22 -14.88 7.11 -29.79
N PHE A 23 -14.70 6.37 -28.68
CA PHE A 23 -14.19 6.87 -27.39
C PHE A 23 -12.66 6.96 -27.33
N VAL A 24 -11.92 6.33 -28.25
CA VAL A 24 -10.49 6.10 -28.05
C VAL A 24 -9.69 6.29 -29.35
N PRO A 25 -8.68 7.19 -29.38
CA PRO A 25 -7.83 7.35 -30.54
C PRO A 25 -6.90 6.14 -30.77
N ALA A 26 -6.62 5.88 -32.05
CA ALA A 26 -6.04 4.67 -32.65
C ALA A 26 -4.57 4.34 -32.27
N SER A 27 -4.24 4.25 -30.98
CA SER A 27 -2.87 3.95 -30.51
C SER A 27 -2.72 2.64 -29.73
N GLY A 28 -3.80 1.87 -29.57
CA GLY A 28 -3.77 0.47 -29.12
C GLY A 28 -4.65 -0.40 -30.02
N SER A 29 -4.65 -1.73 -29.79
CA SER A 29 -5.68 -2.60 -30.39
C SER A 29 -7.04 -2.08 -29.94
N LEU A 30 -7.75 -1.36 -30.82
CA LEU A 30 -9.07 -0.74 -30.58
C LEU A 30 -10.07 -1.69 -29.91
N VAL A 31 -9.93 -2.99 -30.17
CA VAL A 31 -10.73 -4.07 -29.60
C VAL A 31 -10.49 -4.27 -28.09
N ASN A 32 -9.26 -4.07 -27.62
CA ASN A 32 -8.93 -4.24 -26.21
C ASN A 32 -9.45 -3.07 -25.38
N ILE A 33 -9.29 -1.84 -25.88
CA ILE A 33 -9.70 -0.65 -25.13
C ILE A 33 -11.23 -0.50 -25.08
N SER A 34 -11.92 -0.83 -26.18
CA SER A 34 -13.38 -0.91 -26.18
C SER A 34 -13.89 -1.99 -25.22
N ARG A 35 -13.24 -3.17 -25.17
CA ARG A 35 -13.56 -4.20 -24.19
C ARG A 35 -13.36 -3.73 -22.76
N GLU A 36 -12.22 -3.11 -22.44
CA GLU A 36 -11.92 -2.60 -21.09
C GLU A 36 -12.96 -1.57 -20.62
N THR A 37 -13.32 -0.64 -21.50
CA THR A 37 -14.33 0.38 -21.19
C THR A 37 -15.73 -0.25 -21.04
N TYR A 38 -16.06 -1.26 -21.85
CA TYR A 38 -17.31 -2.00 -21.73
C TYR A 38 -17.39 -2.77 -20.40
N ASP A 39 -16.33 -3.51 -20.07
CA ASP A 39 -16.24 -4.28 -18.83
C ASP A 39 -16.30 -3.35 -17.61
N TRP A 40 -15.69 -2.16 -17.70
CA TRP A 40 -15.80 -1.10 -16.70
C TRP A 40 -17.25 -0.61 -16.54
N LEU A 41 -17.96 -0.29 -17.63
CA LEU A 41 -19.36 0.16 -17.59
C LEU A 41 -20.27 -0.88 -16.92
N ILE A 42 -20.10 -2.16 -17.27
CA ILE A 42 -20.85 -3.27 -16.65
C ILE A 42 -20.54 -3.34 -15.15
N ARG A 43 -19.26 -3.30 -14.78
CA ARG A 43 -18.82 -3.42 -13.39
C ARG A 43 -19.37 -2.29 -12.52
N GLU A 44 -19.29 -1.06 -13.00
CA GLU A 44 -19.80 0.12 -12.29
C GLU A 44 -21.33 0.28 -12.39
N ARG A 45 -22.00 -0.63 -13.12
CA ARG A 45 -23.46 -0.61 -13.36
C ARG A 45 -23.94 0.70 -13.99
N ILE A 46 -23.11 1.28 -14.87
CA ILE A 46 -23.44 2.48 -15.62
C ILE A 46 -24.09 2.08 -16.93
N ASP A 47 -25.27 2.62 -17.20
CA ASP A 47 -25.91 2.42 -18.49
C ASP A 47 -25.17 3.21 -19.59
N GLU A 48 -25.01 2.59 -20.75
CA GLU A 48 -24.32 3.18 -21.90
C GLU A 48 -24.91 4.54 -22.29
N SER A 49 -26.23 4.68 -22.24
CA SER A 49 -26.90 5.89 -22.72
C SER A 49 -26.59 7.10 -21.85
N SER A 50 -26.50 6.92 -20.53
CA SER A 50 -26.07 7.93 -19.57
C SER A 50 -24.60 8.26 -19.75
N PHE A 51 -23.74 7.25 -19.94
CA PHE A 51 -22.33 7.48 -20.22
C PHE A 51 -22.12 8.30 -21.50
N GLN A 52 -22.76 7.93 -22.60
CA GLN A 52 -22.66 8.66 -23.87
C GLN A 52 -23.24 10.08 -23.79
N SER A 53 -24.33 10.26 -23.04
CA SER A 53 -24.91 11.59 -22.81
C SER A 53 -23.97 12.47 -22.00
N CYS A 54 -23.39 11.93 -20.92
CA CYS A 54 -22.40 12.62 -20.09
C CYS A 54 -21.17 13.00 -20.92
N ARG A 55 -20.64 12.06 -21.71
CA ARG A 55 -19.49 12.28 -22.60
C ARG A 55 -19.75 13.42 -23.57
N LYS A 56 -20.87 13.40 -24.30
CA LYS A 56 -21.20 14.44 -25.28
C LYS A 56 -21.23 15.84 -24.69
N LEU A 57 -21.66 15.96 -23.43
CA LEU A 57 -21.71 17.25 -22.74
C LEU A 57 -20.36 17.65 -22.14
N ALA A 58 -19.47 16.68 -21.89
CA ALA A 58 -18.18 16.93 -21.27
C ALA A 58 -17.01 17.04 -22.27
N LEU A 59 -17.21 16.70 -23.55
CA LEU A 59 -16.16 16.83 -24.56
C LEU A 59 -15.73 18.29 -24.77
N GLY A 60 -14.43 18.54 -24.69
CA GLY A 60 -13.83 19.83 -25.06
C GLY A 60 -14.23 21.02 -24.18
N LEU A 61 -14.63 20.78 -22.92
CA LEU A 61 -14.98 21.88 -22.00
C LEU A 61 -13.78 22.72 -21.58
N ALA A 62 -12.60 22.10 -21.50
CA ALA A 62 -11.33 22.77 -21.25
C ALA A 62 -10.19 21.99 -21.93
N TYR A 63 -9.01 22.61 -21.98
CA TYR A 63 -7.81 22.00 -22.54
C TYR A 63 -6.63 22.28 -21.62
N PRO A 64 -5.85 21.25 -21.23
CA PRO A 64 -4.64 21.46 -20.46
C PRO A 64 -3.60 22.20 -21.32
N ASN A 65 -2.81 23.08 -20.70
CA ASN A 65 -1.61 23.63 -21.31
C ASN A 65 -0.42 22.66 -21.16
N ASP A 66 0.80 23.08 -21.48
CA ASP A 66 1.99 22.21 -21.38
C ASP A 66 2.16 21.62 -19.97
N ALA A 67 1.96 22.41 -18.91
CA ALA A 67 2.03 21.93 -17.54
C ALA A 67 0.89 20.94 -17.20
N GLY A 68 -0.31 21.16 -17.72
CA GLY A 68 -1.42 20.22 -17.55
C GLY A 68 -1.22 18.90 -18.33
N ILE A 69 -0.53 18.94 -19.47
CA ILE A 69 -0.22 17.78 -20.30
C ILE A 69 0.89 16.90 -19.68
N ASP A 70 1.72 17.44 -18.78
CA ASP A 70 2.78 16.67 -18.11
C ASP A 70 2.27 15.38 -17.46
N ILE A 71 1.04 15.37 -16.93
CA ILE A 71 0.44 14.16 -16.34
C ILE A 71 0.29 13.02 -17.36
N GLN A 72 0.02 13.35 -18.63
CA GLN A 72 -0.03 12.38 -19.72
C GLN A 72 1.35 11.74 -19.94
N GLN A 73 2.42 12.54 -19.85
CA GLN A 73 3.78 12.05 -20.01
C GLN A 73 4.20 11.17 -18.83
N GLN A 74 3.84 11.56 -17.60
CA GLN A 74 4.10 10.75 -16.40
C GLN A 74 3.46 9.36 -16.49
N ILE A 75 2.20 9.26 -16.97
CA ILE A 75 1.51 7.99 -17.22
C ILE A 75 2.27 7.13 -18.25
N LYS A 76 2.66 7.71 -19.39
CA LYS A 76 3.40 6.99 -20.44
C LYS A 76 4.75 6.46 -19.94
N ASP A 77 5.47 7.26 -19.16
CA ASP A 77 6.76 6.88 -18.60
C ASP A 77 6.61 5.76 -17.56
N ALA A 78 5.55 5.77 -16.75
CA ALA A 78 5.23 4.69 -15.84
C ALA A 78 4.95 3.38 -16.56
N ASP A 79 4.14 3.39 -17.61
CA ASP A 79 3.83 2.19 -18.39
C ASP A 79 5.10 1.59 -19.00
N LYS A 80 5.98 2.45 -19.53
CA LYS A 80 7.28 2.02 -20.06
C LYS A 80 8.15 1.36 -18.98
N ARG A 81 8.24 1.97 -17.80
CA ARG A 81 8.97 1.40 -16.65
C ARG A 81 8.42 0.04 -16.23
N LEU A 82 7.10 -0.16 -16.29
CA LEU A 82 6.49 -1.45 -15.99
C LEU A 82 6.88 -2.50 -17.03
N MET A 83 6.77 -2.18 -18.31
CA MET A 83 7.10 -3.11 -19.41
C MET A 83 8.56 -3.59 -19.37
N GLU A 84 9.49 -2.72 -18.95
CA GLU A 84 10.90 -3.08 -18.75
C GLU A 84 11.14 -4.06 -17.58
N LYS A 85 10.21 -4.12 -16.61
CA LYS A 85 10.33 -4.91 -15.37
C LYS A 85 9.39 -6.11 -15.30
N ILE A 86 8.41 -6.23 -16.20
CA ILE A 86 7.30 -7.20 -16.13
C ILE A 86 7.76 -8.65 -15.95
N THR A 87 8.89 -9.04 -16.54
CA THR A 87 9.46 -10.41 -16.46
C THR A 87 10.24 -10.68 -15.17
N LYS A 88 10.52 -9.66 -14.37
CA LYS A 88 11.34 -9.73 -13.14
C LYS A 88 10.50 -9.66 -11.86
N LEU A 89 9.18 -9.49 -11.99
CA LEU A 89 8.26 -9.33 -10.88
C LEU A 89 7.68 -10.70 -10.46
N PRO A 90 7.47 -10.95 -9.16
CA PRO A 90 6.92 -12.21 -8.65
C PRO A 90 5.49 -12.49 -9.12
N LEU A 91 4.71 -11.42 -9.32
CA LEU A 91 3.35 -11.49 -9.84
C LEU A 91 3.34 -11.07 -11.30
N ARG A 92 2.45 -11.70 -12.07
CA ARG A 92 2.21 -11.31 -13.46
C ARG A 92 1.49 -9.97 -13.47
N MET A 93 2.24 -8.92 -13.77
CA MET A 93 1.69 -7.58 -13.91
C MET A 93 1.22 -7.33 -15.34
N VAL A 94 0.30 -6.38 -15.51
CA VAL A 94 -0.15 -5.83 -16.79
C VAL A 94 -0.24 -4.32 -16.69
N VAL A 95 -0.06 -3.64 -17.83
CA VAL A 95 -0.37 -2.22 -17.94
C VAL A 95 -1.87 -2.05 -17.73
N THR A 96 -2.23 -1.07 -16.92
CA THR A 96 -3.61 -0.74 -16.59
C THR A 96 -4.38 -0.19 -17.80
N GLY A 97 -5.60 -0.70 -17.97
CA GLY A 97 -6.57 -0.29 -18.98
C GLY A 97 -7.61 0.70 -18.47
N SER A 98 -7.35 1.28 -17.29
CA SER A 98 -8.38 2.00 -16.55
C SER A 98 -8.88 3.23 -17.27
N LEU A 99 -10.19 3.50 -17.13
CA LEU A 99 -10.83 4.64 -17.75
C LEU A 99 -10.08 5.95 -17.43
N GLY A 100 -9.69 6.16 -16.16
CA GLY A 100 -8.91 7.33 -15.76
C GLY A 100 -7.61 7.52 -16.55
N ARG A 101 -6.87 6.44 -16.84
CA ARG A 101 -5.63 6.52 -17.63
C ARG A 101 -5.88 6.59 -19.12
N LEU A 102 -6.97 6.01 -19.62
CA LEU A 102 -7.41 6.21 -20.99
C LEU A 102 -7.75 7.69 -21.25
N LEU A 103 -8.50 8.32 -20.35
CA LEU A 103 -8.80 9.76 -20.40
C LEU A 103 -7.52 10.61 -20.32
N GLY A 104 -6.58 10.22 -19.45
CA GLY A 104 -5.30 10.91 -19.32
C GLY A 104 -4.44 10.85 -20.58
N ARG A 105 -4.60 9.80 -21.41
CA ARG A 105 -3.88 9.64 -22.68
C ARG A 105 -4.54 10.36 -23.85
N ASP A 106 -5.82 10.70 -23.77
CA ASP A 106 -6.59 11.32 -24.85
C ASP A 106 -6.57 12.86 -24.76
N PRO A 107 -6.11 13.59 -25.80
CA PRO A 107 -6.02 15.06 -25.74
C PRO A 107 -7.34 15.78 -25.47
N GLU A 108 -8.49 15.23 -25.90
CA GLU A 108 -9.80 15.87 -25.71
C GLU A 108 -10.37 15.71 -24.30
N THR A 109 -9.87 14.74 -23.53
CA THR A 109 -10.38 14.40 -22.20
C THR A 109 -9.33 14.44 -21.09
N CYS A 110 -8.05 14.62 -21.43
CA CYS A 110 -6.93 14.79 -20.49
C CYS A 110 -7.16 15.96 -19.52
N TYR A 111 -7.94 16.97 -19.93
CA TYR A 111 -8.34 18.08 -19.06
C TYR A 111 -9.07 17.59 -17.80
N MET A 112 -9.85 16.50 -17.87
CA MET A 112 -10.53 15.96 -16.69
C MET A 112 -9.52 15.43 -15.67
N VAL A 113 -8.49 14.73 -16.15
CA VAL A 113 -7.43 14.16 -15.30
C VAL A 113 -6.61 15.27 -14.66
N SER A 114 -6.21 16.27 -15.43
CA SER A 114 -5.47 17.43 -14.91
C SER A 114 -6.32 18.33 -14.01
N THR A 115 -7.62 18.49 -14.29
CA THR A 115 -8.56 19.17 -13.39
C THR A 115 -8.69 18.44 -12.06
N VAL A 116 -8.91 17.12 -12.08
CA VAL A 116 -8.97 16.31 -10.84
C VAL A 116 -7.64 16.42 -10.08
N ALA A 117 -6.49 16.30 -10.75
CA ALA A 117 -5.17 16.43 -10.13
C ALA A 117 -4.96 17.79 -9.44
N ALA A 118 -5.36 18.88 -10.11
CA ALA A 118 -5.28 20.23 -9.55
C ALA A 118 -6.21 20.40 -8.33
N LEU A 119 -7.45 19.90 -8.43
CA LEU A 119 -8.43 20.01 -7.34
C LEU A 119 -8.07 19.16 -6.13
N THR A 120 -7.56 17.94 -6.33
CA THR A 120 -7.20 17.03 -5.22
C THR A 120 -6.06 17.54 -4.35
N ARG A 121 -5.41 18.64 -4.70
CA ARG A 121 -4.49 19.35 -3.80
C ARG A 121 -5.16 20.11 -2.67
N PHE A 122 -6.41 20.52 -2.88
CA PHE A 122 -7.13 21.38 -1.96
C PHE A 122 -8.49 20.83 -1.56
N HIS A 123 -8.99 19.85 -2.30
CA HIS A 123 -10.32 19.26 -2.13
C HIS A 123 -10.28 17.73 -2.16
N ASP A 124 -11.39 17.13 -1.76
CA ASP A 124 -11.64 15.71 -1.99
C ASP A 124 -12.10 15.41 -3.43
N HIS A 125 -12.25 14.13 -3.73
CA HIS A 125 -12.70 13.66 -5.04
C HIS A 125 -14.22 13.85 -5.24
N GLU A 126 -15.01 14.06 -4.19
CA GLU A 126 -16.44 14.37 -4.31
C GLU A 126 -16.64 15.80 -4.81
N PHE A 127 -15.88 16.76 -4.28
CA PHE A 127 -15.84 18.13 -4.77
C PHE A 127 -15.41 18.18 -6.24
N ALA A 128 -14.36 17.44 -6.62
CA ALA A 128 -13.94 17.36 -8.03
C ALA A 128 -15.06 16.80 -8.94
N THR A 129 -15.86 15.86 -8.42
CA THR A 129 -17.05 15.35 -9.11
C THR A 129 -18.10 16.44 -9.29
N ASP A 130 -18.45 17.16 -8.22
CA ASP A 130 -19.45 18.23 -8.27
C ASP A 130 -19.02 19.40 -9.15
N MET A 131 -17.75 19.78 -9.11
CA MET A 131 -17.16 20.81 -9.96
C MET A 131 -17.25 20.43 -11.44
N LEU A 132 -16.85 19.22 -11.83
CA LEU A 132 -16.98 18.75 -13.22
C LEU A 132 -18.44 18.69 -13.67
N CYS A 133 -19.35 18.26 -12.78
CA CYS A 133 -20.79 18.32 -13.06
C CYS A 133 -21.28 19.75 -13.30
N SER A 134 -20.82 20.69 -12.48
CA SER A 134 -21.16 22.10 -12.60
C SER A 134 -20.59 22.70 -13.88
N MET A 135 -19.36 22.38 -14.29
CA MET A 135 -18.82 22.79 -15.60
C MET A 135 -19.68 22.31 -16.77
N VAL A 136 -20.09 21.04 -16.75
CA VAL A 136 -20.91 20.42 -17.79
C VAL A 136 -22.28 21.08 -17.92
N LEU A 137 -22.85 21.55 -16.80
CA LEU A 137 -24.19 22.13 -16.73
C LEU A 137 -24.21 23.65 -16.88
N ASP A 138 -23.04 24.31 -16.85
CA ASP A 138 -22.93 25.76 -16.88
C ASP A 138 -23.37 26.32 -18.24
N LYS A 139 -24.36 27.22 -18.20
CA LYS A 139 -24.88 27.92 -19.39
C LYS A 139 -24.65 29.44 -19.34
N GLY A 140 -23.86 29.91 -18.37
CA GLY A 140 -23.65 31.33 -18.10
C GLY A 140 -24.88 31.99 -17.47
N GLY A 141 -24.91 33.33 -17.50
CA GLY A 141 -25.96 34.13 -16.86
C GLY A 141 -25.75 34.30 -15.35
N HIS A 142 -24.49 34.50 -14.94
CA HIS A 142 -24.08 34.63 -13.53
C HIS A 142 -23.73 36.08 -13.15
N GLU A 143 -24.16 37.07 -13.94
CA GLU A 143 -23.72 38.47 -13.81
C GLU A 143 -24.13 39.11 -12.48
N LYS A 144 -25.23 38.63 -11.88
CA LYS A 144 -25.74 39.10 -10.60
C LYS A 144 -25.36 38.19 -9.44
N GLU A 145 -25.50 36.89 -9.64
CA GLU A 145 -25.22 35.83 -8.67
C GLU A 145 -25.01 34.51 -9.40
N VAL A 146 -24.25 33.60 -8.78
CA VAL A 146 -24.10 32.22 -9.26
C VAL A 146 -25.43 31.48 -9.10
N SER A 147 -26.13 31.26 -10.22
CA SER A 147 -27.41 30.56 -10.25
C SER A 147 -27.41 29.40 -11.23
N PHE A 148 -27.36 28.18 -10.68
CA PHE A 148 -27.58 26.96 -11.45
C PHE A 148 -29.07 26.65 -11.42
N LYS A 149 -29.75 26.82 -12.57
CA LYS A 149 -31.14 26.38 -12.69
C LYS A 149 -31.21 24.87 -12.43
N TYR A 150 -32.22 24.44 -11.68
CA TYR A 150 -32.47 23.02 -11.45
C TYR A 150 -32.45 22.26 -12.79
N SER A 151 -31.57 21.27 -12.87
CA SER A 151 -31.42 20.41 -14.04
C SER A 151 -31.66 18.97 -13.64
N VAL A 152 -32.70 18.37 -14.22
CA VAL A 152 -32.99 16.92 -14.07
C VAL A 152 -31.81 16.06 -14.52
N GLN A 153 -30.92 16.61 -15.37
CA GLN A 153 -29.73 15.91 -15.85
C GLN A 153 -28.59 15.84 -14.82
N ARG A 154 -28.62 16.62 -13.73
CA ARG A 154 -27.51 16.64 -12.76
C ARG A 154 -27.30 15.28 -12.09
N SER A 155 -28.36 14.61 -11.63
CA SER A 155 -28.20 13.32 -10.93
C SER A 155 -27.64 12.21 -11.83
N PRO A 156 -28.15 12.00 -13.07
CA PRO A 156 -27.53 11.04 -14.00
C PRO A 156 -26.07 11.36 -14.35
N ILE A 157 -25.75 12.64 -14.57
CA ILE A 157 -24.36 13.06 -14.86
C ILE A 157 -23.46 12.82 -13.64
N LYS A 158 -23.90 13.17 -12.43
CA LYS A 158 -23.12 12.97 -11.20
C LYS A 158 -22.84 11.49 -10.94
N ALA A 159 -23.79 10.60 -11.22
CA ALA A 159 -23.59 9.16 -11.08
C ALA A 159 -22.45 8.63 -11.98
N VAL A 160 -22.40 9.08 -13.23
CA VAL A 160 -21.32 8.72 -14.17
C VAL A 160 -20.01 9.40 -13.79
N MET A 161 -20.05 10.72 -13.52
CA MET A 161 -18.88 11.52 -13.23
C MET A 161 -18.18 11.08 -11.95
N SER A 162 -18.93 10.69 -10.92
CA SER A 162 -18.37 10.14 -9.67
C SER A 162 -17.48 8.94 -9.94
N LYS A 163 -17.88 8.05 -10.85
CA LYS A 163 -17.09 6.87 -11.23
C LYS A 163 -15.89 7.20 -12.11
N ILE A 164 -16.01 8.20 -12.98
CA ILE A 164 -14.88 8.72 -13.75
C ILE A 164 -13.82 9.29 -12.80
N VAL A 165 -14.23 10.17 -11.88
CA VAL A 165 -13.33 10.82 -10.93
C VAL A 165 -12.72 9.80 -9.97
N GLU A 166 -13.49 8.82 -9.48
CA GLU A 166 -12.96 7.70 -8.69
C GLU A 166 -11.90 6.90 -9.47
N SER A 167 -12.14 6.60 -10.75
CA SER A 167 -11.18 5.92 -11.61
C SER A 167 -9.90 6.73 -11.82
N ILE A 168 -10.02 8.04 -12.07
CA ILE A 168 -8.88 8.97 -12.19
C ILE A 168 -8.09 9.01 -10.88
N TYR A 169 -8.78 9.18 -9.76
CA TYR A 169 -8.13 9.25 -8.45
C TYR A 169 -7.33 7.98 -8.16
N LEU A 170 -7.96 6.80 -8.27
CA LEU A 170 -7.31 5.53 -7.92
C LEU A 170 -6.16 5.15 -8.87
N ASN A 171 -6.30 5.44 -10.16
CA ASN A 171 -5.36 4.95 -11.18
C ASN A 171 -4.31 5.98 -11.61
N VAL A 172 -4.52 7.26 -11.33
CA VAL A 172 -3.60 8.34 -11.68
C VAL A 172 -3.05 9.01 -10.42
N ILE A 173 -3.91 9.62 -9.61
CA ILE A 173 -3.45 10.46 -8.47
C ILE A 173 -2.87 9.60 -7.34
N ASN A 174 -3.59 8.58 -6.89
CA ASN A 174 -3.14 7.66 -5.85
C ASN A 174 -1.99 6.75 -6.30
N ALA A 175 -1.75 6.65 -7.61
CA ALA A 175 -0.57 6.00 -8.18
C ALA A 175 0.70 6.87 -8.10
N GLY A 176 0.55 8.16 -7.78
CA GLY A 176 1.64 9.12 -7.57
C GLY A 176 1.84 10.13 -8.69
N HIS A 177 0.92 10.22 -9.65
CA HIS A 177 0.97 11.24 -10.69
C HIS A 177 0.37 12.55 -10.22
N ASP A 178 1.02 13.66 -10.54
CA ASP A 178 0.67 14.97 -9.99
C ASP A 178 1.17 16.13 -10.86
N LEU A 179 0.55 17.30 -10.76
CA LEU A 179 0.85 18.53 -11.53
C LEU A 179 1.77 19.53 -10.83
N GLY A 180 2.27 19.23 -9.63
CA GLY A 180 3.04 20.19 -8.84
C GLY A 180 2.20 21.29 -8.16
N GLY A 181 2.71 21.85 -7.06
CA GLY A 181 1.97 22.83 -6.26
C GLY A 181 1.94 24.23 -6.85
N LEU A 182 1.36 25.16 -6.10
CA LEU A 182 1.51 26.58 -6.42
C LEU A 182 3.02 26.98 -6.44
N PRO A 183 3.40 27.94 -7.31
CA PRO A 183 4.73 28.55 -7.33
C PRO A 183 5.15 29.06 -5.95
N ASP A 184 6.46 29.10 -5.69
CA ASP A 184 7.01 29.45 -4.37
C ASP A 184 6.55 30.84 -3.91
N GLU A 185 6.37 31.79 -4.83
CA GLU A 185 5.89 33.15 -4.59
C GLU A 185 4.47 33.19 -4.02
N LEU A 186 3.64 32.20 -4.39
CA LEU A 186 2.23 32.10 -3.99
C LEU A 186 2.02 31.12 -2.84
N ARG A 187 2.96 30.20 -2.60
CA ARG A 187 2.84 29.16 -1.54
C ARG A 187 2.78 29.74 -0.14
N GLY A 188 3.35 30.94 0.08
CA GLY A 188 3.28 31.64 1.36
C GLY A 188 1.96 32.36 1.63
N LEU A 189 1.01 32.35 0.69
CA LEU A 189 -0.31 32.95 0.89
C LEU A 189 -1.27 31.94 1.52
N HIS A 190 -2.15 32.42 2.40
CA HIS A 190 -3.21 31.58 2.97
C HIS A 190 -4.18 31.13 1.86
N PRO A 191 -4.40 29.81 1.67
CA PRO A 191 -5.25 29.29 0.60
C PRO A 191 -6.74 29.38 0.95
N HIS A 192 -7.50 30.14 0.15
CA HIS A 192 -8.97 30.12 0.14
C HIS A 192 -9.49 29.36 -1.08
N LEU A 193 -10.71 28.85 -0.95
CA LEU A 193 -11.33 27.93 -1.90
C LEU A 193 -12.68 28.46 -2.37
N LEU A 194 -13.06 28.11 -3.59
CA LEU A 194 -14.38 28.40 -4.12
C LEU A 194 -15.30 27.20 -3.94
N ASP A 195 -16.60 27.45 -3.84
CA ASP A 195 -17.60 26.40 -4.02
C ASP A 195 -17.61 25.89 -5.48
N ASP A 196 -18.17 24.69 -5.70
CA ASP A 196 -18.16 23.99 -6.98
C ASP A 196 -18.80 24.81 -8.11
N ARG A 197 -19.81 25.62 -7.78
CA ARG A 197 -20.59 26.41 -8.74
C ARG A 197 -19.87 27.70 -9.11
N THR A 198 -19.34 28.43 -8.13
CA THR A 198 -18.57 29.65 -8.39
C THR A 198 -17.32 29.33 -9.19
N PHE A 199 -16.60 28.26 -8.82
CA PHE A 199 -15.43 27.79 -9.57
C PHE A 199 -15.78 27.49 -11.03
N ALA A 200 -16.79 26.64 -11.25
CA ALA A 200 -17.21 26.25 -12.59
C ALA A 200 -17.64 27.45 -13.44
N GLY A 201 -18.40 28.38 -12.86
CA GLY A 201 -18.85 29.59 -13.57
C GLY A 201 -17.69 30.48 -14.02
N ILE A 202 -16.64 30.62 -13.21
CA ILE A 202 -15.45 31.39 -13.58
C ILE A 202 -14.70 30.68 -14.71
N VAL A 203 -14.41 29.39 -14.55
CA VAL A 203 -13.72 28.59 -15.56
C VAL A 203 -14.45 28.64 -16.90
N MET A 204 -15.76 28.34 -16.92
CA MET A 204 -16.54 28.32 -18.15
C MET A 204 -16.71 29.73 -18.74
N GLY A 205 -16.74 30.77 -17.91
CA GLY A 205 -16.68 32.16 -18.37
C GLY A 205 -15.36 32.49 -19.09
N ILE A 206 -14.23 32.05 -18.54
CA ILE A 206 -12.89 32.22 -19.15
C ILE A 206 -12.79 31.44 -20.47
N GLN A 207 -13.34 30.23 -20.54
CA GLN A 207 -13.35 29.41 -21.76
C GLN A 207 -14.22 30.01 -22.86
N ARG A 208 -15.33 30.70 -22.52
CA ARG A 208 -16.25 31.32 -23.49
C ARG A 208 -15.79 32.67 -24.03
N THR A 209 -14.91 33.37 -23.33
CA THR A 209 -14.43 34.70 -23.75
C THR A 209 -13.11 34.61 -24.50
N GLU A 210 -12.90 35.48 -25.49
CA GLU A 210 -11.61 35.66 -26.18
C GLU A 210 -10.81 36.84 -25.64
N LYS A 211 -11.37 37.56 -24.66
CA LYS A 211 -10.82 38.81 -24.13
C LYS A 211 -10.05 38.59 -22.82
N ASP A 212 -9.36 39.63 -22.38
CA ASP A 212 -8.71 39.69 -21.07
C ASP A 212 -9.74 39.61 -19.95
N VAL A 213 -9.37 38.89 -18.88
CA VAL A 213 -10.21 38.64 -17.71
C VAL A 213 -9.56 39.21 -16.48
N VAL A 214 -10.36 39.86 -15.64
CA VAL A 214 -9.97 40.34 -14.31
C VAL A 214 -10.85 39.64 -13.27
N ILE A 215 -10.21 38.95 -12.33
CA ILE A 215 -10.85 38.28 -11.20
C ILE A 215 -10.50 39.09 -9.96
N ARG A 216 -11.49 39.73 -9.34
CA ARG A 216 -11.33 40.43 -8.07
C ARG A 216 -11.81 39.53 -6.95
N SER A 217 -10.99 39.40 -5.93
CA SER A 217 -11.32 38.68 -4.71
C SER A 217 -10.76 39.44 -3.53
N ASP A 218 -11.46 39.41 -2.40
CA ASP A 218 -10.89 39.95 -1.16
C ASP A 218 -9.72 39.09 -0.67
N ARG A 219 -9.71 37.78 -0.99
CA ARG A 219 -8.73 36.78 -0.53
C ARG A 219 -8.11 35.94 -1.65
N PHE A 220 -7.00 35.27 -1.36
CA PHE A 220 -6.27 34.49 -2.36
C PHE A 220 -6.94 33.14 -2.63
N ILE A 221 -7.44 32.96 -3.85
CA ILE A 221 -8.14 31.74 -4.31
C ILE A 221 -7.12 30.74 -4.87
N ALA A 222 -6.72 29.76 -4.07
CA ALA A 222 -5.60 28.87 -4.38
C ALA A 222 -5.92 27.81 -5.44
N ASP A 223 -7.09 27.20 -5.34
CA ASP A 223 -7.57 26.13 -6.23
C ASP A 223 -7.76 26.61 -7.67
N LEU A 224 -8.42 27.76 -7.86
CA LEU A 224 -8.60 28.38 -9.18
C LEU A 224 -7.27 28.81 -9.78
N THR A 225 -6.36 29.36 -8.96
CA THR A 225 -5.04 29.78 -9.44
C THR A 225 -4.25 28.59 -9.98
N LEU A 226 -4.22 27.47 -9.25
CA LEU A 226 -3.53 26.26 -9.73
C LEU A 226 -4.18 25.69 -11.01
N TRP A 227 -5.51 25.72 -11.10
CA TRP A 227 -6.21 25.29 -12.31
C TRP A 227 -5.85 26.17 -13.52
N LEU A 228 -5.78 27.49 -13.34
CA LEU A 228 -5.37 28.42 -14.40
C LEU A 228 -3.92 28.16 -14.85
N LEU A 229 -3.00 27.91 -13.93
CA LEU A 229 -1.60 27.59 -14.27
C LEU A 229 -1.47 26.32 -15.12
N THR A 230 -2.44 25.42 -15.08
CA THR A 230 -2.40 24.11 -15.76
C THR A 230 -3.33 24.01 -16.98
N HIS A 231 -4.27 24.95 -17.16
CA HIS A 231 -5.26 24.92 -18.23
C HIS A 231 -5.35 26.22 -19.05
N PHE A 232 -4.95 27.36 -18.48
CA PHE A 232 -5.05 28.63 -19.19
C PHE A 232 -3.93 28.76 -20.22
N HIS A 233 -4.32 29.23 -21.40
CA HIS A 233 -3.43 29.52 -22.51
C HIS A 233 -3.32 31.04 -22.67
N GLY A 234 -2.26 31.62 -22.11
CA GLY A 234 -1.96 33.04 -22.17
C GLY A 234 -1.10 33.46 -20.99
N ARG A 235 -1.24 34.71 -20.56
CA ARG A 235 -0.53 35.26 -19.39
C ARG A 235 -1.40 35.23 -18.14
N VAL A 236 -0.85 34.76 -17.02
CA VAL A 236 -1.48 34.80 -15.70
C VAL A 236 -0.71 35.79 -14.82
N GLU A 237 -1.43 36.68 -14.16
CA GLU A 237 -0.87 37.66 -13.23
C GLU A 237 -1.64 37.63 -11.91
N VAL A 238 -0.92 37.52 -10.80
CA VAL A 238 -1.51 37.55 -9.45
C VAL A 238 -0.98 38.77 -8.72
N SER A 239 -1.88 39.69 -8.41
CA SER A 239 -1.61 40.87 -7.60
C SER A 239 -2.28 40.76 -6.24
N VAL A 240 -1.56 41.10 -5.19
CA VAL A 240 -2.05 41.07 -3.81
C VAL A 240 -1.77 42.42 -3.16
N ALA A 241 -2.79 43.05 -2.60
CA ALA A 241 -2.71 44.40 -2.03
C ALA A 241 -2.08 45.42 -3.00
N ASN A 242 -2.50 45.36 -4.27
CA ASN A 242 -2.00 46.19 -5.39
C ASN A 242 -0.52 45.97 -5.77
N GLN A 243 0.11 44.89 -5.31
CA GLN A 243 1.46 44.50 -5.73
C GLN A 243 1.39 43.20 -6.55
N VAL A 244 1.94 43.20 -7.76
CA VAL A 244 2.11 41.96 -8.55
C VAL A 244 3.12 41.08 -7.83
N LEU A 245 2.68 39.90 -7.39
CA LEU A 245 3.52 38.91 -6.73
C LEU A 245 3.98 37.80 -7.68
N PHE A 246 3.17 37.52 -8.68
CA PHE A 246 3.46 36.46 -9.65
C PHE A 246 2.97 36.89 -11.03
N GLU A 247 3.79 36.61 -12.04
CA GLU A 247 3.47 36.78 -13.45
C GLU A 247 4.14 35.66 -14.24
N ASP A 248 3.36 34.97 -15.08
CA ASP A 248 3.90 33.95 -15.97
C ASP A 248 3.17 33.92 -17.32
N THR A 249 3.89 33.52 -18.36
CA THR A 249 3.39 33.40 -19.73
C THR A 249 3.32 31.92 -20.11
N LEU A 250 2.13 31.34 -19.97
CA LEU A 250 1.89 29.91 -20.12
C LEU A 250 1.78 29.45 -21.58
N SER A 251 1.52 30.37 -22.52
CA SER A 251 1.52 30.07 -23.95
C SER A 251 1.71 31.34 -24.80
N SER A 252 1.80 31.19 -26.12
CA SER A 252 1.90 32.31 -27.06
C SER A 252 0.62 33.14 -27.24
N SER A 253 -0.46 32.77 -26.55
CA SER A 253 -1.73 33.52 -26.56
C SER A 253 -1.55 34.88 -25.91
N SER A 254 -2.10 35.94 -26.52
CA SER A 254 -2.03 37.31 -25.99
C SER A 254 -3.02 37.59 -24.86
N ARG A 255 -3.91 36.65 -24.55
CA ARG A 255 -4.94 36.81 -23.51
C ARG A 255 -4.30 36.84 -22.13
N THR A 256 -4.79 37.75 -21.28
CA THR A 256 -4.33 37.86 -19.89
C THR A 256 -5.47 37.58 -18.91
N VAL A 257 -5.20 36.77 -17.89
CA VAL A 257 -6.04 36.62 -16.69
C VAL A 257 -5.31 37.28 -15.52
N ARG A 258 -5.92 38.33 -14.94
CA ARG A 258 -5.40 39.02 -13.74
C ARG A 258 -6.22 38.67 -12.52
N ILE A 259 -5.60 38.06 -11.52
CA ILE A 259 -6.18 37.82 -10.20
C ILE A 259 -5.77 38.97 -9.29
N MET A 260 -6.74 39.75 -8.82
CA MET A 260 -6.55 40.90 -7.94
C MET A 260 -7.09 40.58 -6.56
N VAL A 261 -6.18 40.27 -5.63
CA VAL A 261 -6.46 39.99 -4.23
C VAL A 261 -6.33 41.28 -3.44
N ARG A 262 -7.39 41.68 -2.75
CA ARG A 262 -7.43 42.94 -2.02
C ARG A 262 -6.56 42.92 -0.76
N GLU A 263 -6.64 41.85 0.03
CA GLU A 263 -6.04 41.78 1.36
C GLU A 263 -5.11 40.58 1.49
N ARG A 264 -4.03 40.73 2.27
CA ARG A 264 -3.23 39.59 2.74
C ARG A 264 -3.85 39.10 4.05
N CYS A 265 -4.15 37.81 4.11
CA CYS A 265 -4.49 37.19 5.38
C CYS A 265 -3.25 37.18 6.28
N ALA A 266 -3.40 37.57 7.55
CA ALA A 266 -2.35 37.40 8.55
C ALA A 266 -2.28 35.92 8.96
N GLU A 267 -1.08 35.35 9.07
CA GLU A 267 -0.83 33.92 9.32
C GLU A 267 -1.53 33.35 10.57
N ASP A 268 -1.83 34.20 11.57
CA ASP A 268 -2.30 33.78 12.90
C ASP A 268 -3.81 33.93 13.17
N GLN A 269 -4.61 34.40 12.20
CA GLN A 269 -6.02 34.73 12.47
C GLN A 269 -7.01 33.76 11.83
N ASN A 270 -7.62 32.91 12.67
CA ASN A 270 -8.91 32.25 12.40
C ASN A 270 -10.05 33.23 12.02
N ASP A 271 -9.84 34.56 12.12
CA ASP A 271 -10.78 35.57 11.63
C ASP A 271 -10.88 35.59 10.09
N CYS A 272 -9.89 35.08 9.36
CA CYS A 272 -9.94 34.99 7.90
C CYS A 272 -10.95 33.97 7.37
N LEU A 273 -11.57 33.14 8.21
CA LEU A 273 -12.59 32.16 7.83
C LEU A 273 -14.00 32.53 8.34
N LYS A 274 -14.18 33.74 8.90
CA LYS A 274 -15.43 34.09 9.60
C LYS A 274 -16.49 34.81 8.75
N LYS A 275 -16.18 35.13 7.49
CA LYS A 275 -17.09 35.88 6.60
C LYS A 275 -16.84 35.54 5.14
N ASP A 276 -17.91 35.31 4.39
CA ASP A 276 -17.84 35.06 2.95
C ASP A 276 -17.27 36.30 2.27
N ALA A 277 -16.24 36.09 1.47
CA ALA A 277 -15.52 37.11 0.76
C ALA A 277 -16.00 37.12 -0.70
N PRO A 278 -16.47 38.26 -1.21
CA PRO A 278 -17.01 38.35 -2.57
C PRO A 278 -15.91 38.08 -3.61
N VAL A 279 -16.29 37.35 -4.65
CA VAL A 279 -15.47 37.08 -5.83
C VAL A 279 -16.21 37.57 -7.07
N GLU A 280 -15.58 38.43 -7.86
CA GLU A 280 -16.15 38.98 -9.09
C GLU A 280 -15.22 38.69 -10.27
N ALA A 281 -15.74 38.06 -11.32
CA ALA A 281 -15.02 37.86 -12.57
C ALA A 281 -15.59 38.76 -13.68
N MET A 282 -14.69 39.48 -14.34
CA MET A 282 -15.01 40.51 -15.33
C MET A 282 -14.21 40.32 -16.60
N VAL A 283 -14.77 40.75 -17.72
CA VAL A 283 -14.10 40.80 -19.02
C VAL A 283 -13.84 42.27 -19.38
N SER A 284 -12.65 42.56 -19.90
CA SER A 284 -12.33 43.88 -20.45
C SER A 284 -12.97 44.07 -21.83
N VAL A 285 -13.81 45.10 -21.99
CA VAL A 285 -14.44 45.49 -23.25
C VAL A 285 -14.20 46.98 -23.50
N GLY A 286 -13.13 47.29 -24.25
CA GLY A 286 -12.67 48.67 -24.39
C GLY A 286 -12.12 49.18 -23.06
N ASP A 287 -12.61 50.34 -22.61
CA ASP A 287 -12.24 50.93 -21.31
C ASP A 287 -13.14 50.46 -20.16
N GLU A 288 -14.13 49.61 -20.43
CA GLU A 288 -15.09 49.12 -19.43
C GLU A 288 -14.78 47.68 -19.00
N LEU A 289 -15.06 47.38 -17.73
CA LEU A 289 -15.07 46.02 -17.18
C LEU A 289 -16.50 45.54 -17.05
N LEU A 290 -16.86 44.50 -17.79
CA LEU A 290 -18.18 43.87 -17.72
C LEU A 290 -18.10 42.63 -16.85
N THR A 291 -18.82 42.66 -15.72
CA THR A 291 -18.94 41.48 -14.84
C THR A 291 -19.75 40.39 -15.53
N PHE A 292 -19.19 39.19 -15.60
CA PHE A 292 -19.90 38.00 -16.06
C PHE A 292 -20.22 37.02 -14.93
N LEU A 293 -19.57 37.18 -13.77
CA LEU A 293 -19.85 36.38 -12.59
C LEU A 293 -19.66 37.17 -11.30
N LYS A 294 -20.61 37.00 -10.36
CA LYS A 294 -20.46 37.35 -8.95
C LYS A 294 -20.77 36.14 -8.08
N GLY A 295 -19.81 35.74 -7.24
CA GLY A 295 -19.93 34.64 -6.29
C GLY A 295 -19.22 34.98 -4.99
N THR A 296 -18.91 33.96 -4.20
CA THR A 296 -18.24 34.08 -2.90
C THR A 296 -17.17 33.01 -2.76
N ASP A 297 -16.11 33.29 -2.00
CA ASP A 297 -15.36 32.20 -1.37
C ASP A 297 -16.26 31.58 -0.29
N ASP A 298 -16.21 30.26 -0.15
CA ASP A 298 -17.04 29.54 0.82
C ASP A 298 -16.16 29.15 2.00
N ASN A 299 -16.48 29.69 3.18
CA ASN A 299 -15.70 29.48 4.39
C ASN A 299 -15.90 28.11 5.02
N ASP A 300 -16.93 27.37 4.61
CA ASP A 300 -17.13 26.00 5.06
C ASP A 300 -16.08 25.06 4.45
N PHE A 301 -15.42 25.46 3.35
CA PHE A 301 -14.32 24.70 2.78
C PHE A 301 -12.99 25.00 3.46
N HIS A 302 -12.34 23.93 3.90
CA HIS A 302 -10.97 23.95 4.36
C HIS A 302 -10.09 23.16 3.39
N PRO A 303 -8.93 23.71 2.99
CA PRO A 303 -7.97 23.00 2.14
C PRO A 303 -7.61 21.62 2.68
N CYS A 304 -7.98 20.59 1.93
CA CYS A 304 -7.66 19.20 2.20
C CYS A 304 -7.00 18.54 0.98
N SER A 305 -5.73 18.16 1.11
CA SER A 305 -5.02 17.48 0.02
C SER A 305 -5.28 15.98 0.05
N TYR A 306 -5.85 15.45 -1.02
CA TYR A 306 -6.00 14.03 -1.32
C TYR A 306 -4.88 13.49 -2.25
N CYS A 307 -3.94 14.33 -2.67
CA CYS A 307 -2.69 13.87 -3.31
C CYS A 307 -1.83 13.05 -2.33
N ARG A 308 -0.95 12.19 -2.86
CA ARG A 308 0.03 11.45 -2.05
C ARG A 308 0.97 12.42 -1.34
N GLN A 309 1.31 12.13 -0.09
CA GLN A 309 2.09 13.02 0.76
C GLN A 309 3.40 12.36 1.21
N PRO A 310 4.50 13.13 1.35
CA PRO A 310 5.73 12.60 1.91
C PRO A 310 5.51 12.18 3.37
N PHE A 311 6.23 11.14 3.80
CA PHE A 311 6.19 10.74 5.20
C PHE A 311 6.57 11.89 6.14
N TYR A 312 5.90 11.91 7.29
CA TYR A 312 6.12 12.84 8.40
C TYR A 312 5.75 14.30 8.12
N ASP A 313 5.20 14.61 6.95
CA ASP A 313 4.52 15.88 6.68
C ASP A 313 3.11 15.86 7.27
N LEU A 314 3.06 15.93 8.60
CA LEU A 314 1.82 15.80 9.36
C LEU A 314 0.94 17.03 9.27
N ASP A 315 1.49 18.19 8.92
CA ASP A 315 0.72 19.43 8.87
C ASP A 315 -0.18 19.44 7.62
N ALA A 316 0.22 18.77 6.54
CA ALA A 316 -0.60 18.47 5.36
C ALA A 316 -1.64 17.35 5.62
N LEU A 317 -1.27 16.28 6.33
CA LEU A 317 -2.21 15.18 6.69
C LEU A 317 -3.29 15.64 7.67
N THR A 318 -2.94 16.61 8.51
CA THR A 318 -3.85 17.13 9.51
C THR A 318 -4.77 18.24 9.00
N SER A 319 -4.73 18.50 7.70
CA SER A 319 -5.65 19.39 6.99
C SER A 319 -6.73 18.60 6.20
N THR A 320 -6.82 17.29 6.39
CA THR A 320 -7.91 16.45 5.83
C THR A 320 -9.26 16.71 6.53
N PRO A 321 -10.43 16.36 5.94
CA PRO A 321 -11.74 16.53 6.58
C PRO A 321 -11.88 15.77 7.92
N HIS A 322 -10.96 14.85 8.20
CA HIS A 322 -10.89 14.05 9.42
C HIS A 322 -9.96 14.62 10.49
N ALA A 323 -9.22 15.69 10.18
CA ALA A 323 -8.12 16.16 10.99
C ALA A 323 -8.32 17.52 11.67
N SER A 324 -9.55 17.81 12.07
CA SER A 324 -9.88 18.87 13.05
C SER A 324 -9.11 18.79 14.38
N LYS A 325 -8.26 17.77 14.57
CA LYS A 325 -7.55 17.41 15.79
C LYS A 325 -6.21 18.13 15.97
N ALA A 326 -5.43 18.46 14.93
CA ALA A 326 -4.00 18.81 15.13
C ALA A 326 -3.63 20.31 15.15
N LYS A 327 -4.44 21.21 14.60
CA LYS A 327 -4.19 22.68 14.70
C LYS A 327 -4.32 23.22 16.13
N ILE A 328 -4.74 22.37 17.08
CA ILE A 328 -4.91 22.73 18.49
C ILE A 328 -3.62 22.49 19.30
N LEU A 329 -2.68 21.66 18.78
CA LEU A 329 -1.41 21.35 19.46
C LEU A 329 -0.37 22.43 19.16
N ASN A 330 0.37 22.86 20.17
CA ASN A 330 1.45 23.81 20.00
C ASN A 330 2.76 23.10 19.58
N ARG A 331 3.76 23.89 19.15
CA ARG A 331 5.04 23.37 18.67
C ARG A 331 5.79 22.53 19.72
N GLU A 332 5.73 22.91 20.99
CA GLU A 332 6.39 22.18 22.07
C GLU A 332 5.77 20.80 22.29
N GLU A 333 4.44 20.71 22.26
CA GLU A 333 3.69 19.45 22.34
C GLU A 333 3.99 18.57 21.13
N CYS A 334 4.03 19.12 19.90
CA CYS A 334 4.41 18.39 18.70
C CYS A 334 5.84 17.80 18.80
N ASN A 335 6.80 18.57 19.34
CA ASN A 335 8.16 18.09 19.58
C ASN A 335 8.20 16.97 20.64
N ALA A 336 7.42 17.10 21.71
CA ALA A 336 7.32 16.09 22.76
C ALA A 336 6.67 14.80 22.24
N ILE A 337 5.61 14.89 21.44
CA ILE A 337 4.98 13.75 20.75
C ILE A 337 6.00 13.05 19.85
N LEU A 338 6.76 13.80 19.06
CA LEU A 338 7.83 13.25 18.21
C LEU A 338 8.90 12.54 19.05
N HIS A 339 9.31 13.09 20.19
CA HIS A 339 10.25 12.44 21.09
C HIS A 339 9.72 11.09 21.62
N VAL A 340 8.46 11.06 22.09
CA VAL A 340 7.82 9.83 22.57
C VAL A 340 7.71 8.79 21.45
N ALA A 341 7.34 9.19 20.23
CA ALA A 341 7.30 8.30 19.07
C ALA A 341 8.66 7.66 18.80
N LYS A 342 9.75 8.43 18.91
CA LYS A 342 11.12 7.93 18.75
C LYS A 342 11.49 6.92 19.84
N LEU A 343 11.08 7.15 21.09
CA LEU A 343 11.33 6.23 22.20
C LEU A 343 10.61 4.89 21.98
N ILE A 344 9.31 4.93 21.67
CA ILE A 344 8.50 3.74 21.41
C ILE A 344 9.07 2.97 20.21
N MET A 345 9.35 3.66 19.10
CA MET A 345 9.92 3.03 17.91
C MET A 345 11.30 2.41 18.19
N SER A 346 12.17 3.08 18.96
CA SER A 346 13.47 2.51 19.33
C SER A 346 13.30 1.23 20.15
N TRP A 347 12.33 1.22 21.09
CA TRP A 347 11.99 0.03 21.85
C TRP A 347 11.50 -1.11 20.96
N ILE A 348 10.53 -0.87 20.06
CA ILE A 348 10.05 -1.88 19.10
C ILE A 348 11.22 -2.49 18.33
N LEU A 349 12.11 -1.66 17.79
CA LEU A 349 13.25 -2.12 16.98
C LEU A 349 14.30 -2.91 17.76
N ASP A 350 14.34 -2.78 19.09
CA ASP A 350 15.29 -3.48 19.96
C ASP A 350 14.77 -4.81 20.53
N LEU A 351 13.48 -5.11 20.34
CA LEU A 351 12.89 -6.37 20.79
C LEU A 351 13.57 -7.57 20.11
N ALA A 352 14.00 -8.52 20.96
CA ALA A 352 14.54 -9.80 20.56
C ALA A 352 13.43 -10.69 19.99
N ILE A 353 13.73 -11.37 18.88
CA ILE A 353 12.76 -12.22 18.19
C ILE A 353 13.28 -13.64 17.97
N ILE A 354 12.36 -14.61 17.96
CA ILE A 354 12.61 -16.04 17.69
C ILE A 354 11.50 -16.55 16.77
N PRO A 355 11.80 -17.36 15.74
CA PRO A 355 10.77 -17.92 14.86
C PRO A 355 9.71 -18.72 15.64
N ALA A 356 8.42 -18.55 15.32
CA ALA A 356 7.34 -19.32 15.95
C ALA A 356 7.01 -20.56 15.08
N PRO A 357 7.44 -21.79 15.45
CA PRO A 357 7.25 -22.99 14.61
C PRO A 357 5.79 -23.43 14.48
N ASP A 358 4.99 -23.21 15.52
CA ASP A 358 3.64 -23.78 15.65
C ASP A 358 2.54 -22.85 15.15
N LEU A 359 2.89 -21.66 14.64
CA LEU A 359 1.95 -20.66 14.17
C LEU A 359 1.95 -20.60 12.64
N VAL A 360 0.77 -20.37 12.07
CA VAL A 360 0.58 -20.18 10.62
C VAL A 360 1.15 -18.83 10.18
N GLY A 361 1.66 -18.77 8.96
CA GLY A 361 2.21 -17.56 8.34
C GLY A 361 3.59 -17.15 8.84
N LEU A 362 4.04 -15.98 8.38
CA LEU A 362 5.34 -15.40 8.73
C LEU A 362 5.27 -14.71 10.11
N THR A 363 5.50 -15.49 11.17
CA THR A 363 5.30 -15.09 12.58
C THR A 363 6.51 -15.37 13.47
N PHE A 364 6.86 -14.40 14.32
CA PHE A 364 7.93 -14.51 15.33
C PHE A 364 7.38 -14.30 16.74
N LYS A 365 7.95 -14.98 17.73
CA LYS A 365 7.75 -14.71 19.16
C LYS A 365 8.75 -13.68 19.62
N ILE A 366 8.37 -12.85 20.58
CA ILE A 366 9.25 -11.86 21.21
C ILE A 366 9.37 -12.10 22.71
N THR A 367 10.36 -11.47 23.32
CA THR A 367 10.50 -11.43 24.78
C THR A 367 10.56 -9.97 25.23
N LEU A 368 9.69 -9.60 26.16
CA LEU A 368 9.61 -8.23 26.70
C LEU A 368 10.66 -7.96 27.77
N GLU A 369 11.34 -8.99 28.29
CA GLU A 369 12.37 -8.86 29.31
C GLU A 369 13.68 -8.27 28.73
N PRO A 370 14.22 -7.20 29.33
CA PRO A 370 15.48 -6.61 28.88
C PRO A 370 16.67 -7.54 29.17
N GLY A 371 17.61 -7.64 28.22
CA GLY A 371 18.88 -8.34 28.41
C GLY A 371 18.94 -9.77 27.87
N VAL A 372 17.88 -10.27 27.21
CA VAL A 372 17.95 -11.52 26.47
C VAL A 372 18.83 -11.33 25.23
N GLU A 373 19.99 -12.00 25.21
CA GLU A 373 20.84 -12.06 24.03
C GLU A 373 20.17 -12.92 22.94
N SER A 374 19.36 -12.30 22.07
CA SER A 374 18.96 -12.92 20.81
C SER A 374 19.88 -12.51 19.67
N LYS A 375 20.13 -13.45 18.76
CA LYS A 375 20.88 -13.21 17.51
C LYS A 375 20.12 -12.31 16.54
N MET A 376 18.81 -12.14 16.70
CA MET A 376 17.96 -11.36 15.79
C MET A 376 16.98 -10.47 16.56
N LYS A 377 16.79 -9.25 16.05
CA LYS A 377 15.85 -8.25 16.57
C LYS A 377 14.84 -7.85 15.51
N ILE A 378 13.75 -7.18 15.89
CA ILE A 378 12.76 -6.67 14.93
C ILE A 378 13.43 -5.80 13.84
N ARG A 379 14.41 -4.96 14.20
CA ARG A 379 15.16 -4.15 13.21
C ARG A 379 15.82 -4.95 12.09
N ASP A 380 16.19 -6.21 12.35
CA ASP A 380 16.80 -7.07 11.35
C ASP A 380 15.77 -7.54 10.31
N LEU A 381 14.49 -7.70 10.70
CA LEU A 381 13.42 -8.07 9.77
C LEU A 381 13.13 -6.94 8.78
N LEU A 382 13.21 -5.68 9.22
CA LEU A 382 12.82 -4.52 8.43
C LEU A 382 13.83 -4.22 7.33
N ARG A 383 13.33 -3.80 6.17
CA ARG A 383 14.17 -3.52 5.00
C ARG A 383 15.02 -2.26 5.16
N ASN A 384 14.49 -1.25 5.85
CA ASN A 384 15.15 0.02 6.15
C ASN A 384 15.02 0.39 7.62
N HIS A 385 15.93 1.24 8.11
CA HIS A 385 15.74 1.93 9.37
C HIS A 385 14.80 3.14 9.19
N PRO A 386 13.76 3.32 10.04
CA PRO A 386 12.84 4.45 9.93
C PRO A 386 13.54 5.81 10.06
N ARG A 387 13.25 6.75 9.16
CA ARG A 387 13.74 8.13 9.23
C ARG A 387 13.18 8.90 10.43
N LEU A 388 12.08 8.46 11.03
CA LEU A 388 11.57 9.00 12.30
C LEU A 388 12.69 9.20 13.34
N LEU A 389 13.63 8.24 13.42
CA LEU A 389 14.72 8.25 14.39
C LEU A 389 15.76 9.35 14.12
N SER A 390 15.90 9.81 12.89
CA SER A 390 16.79 10.91 12.52
C SER A 390 16.13 12.29 12.53
N LEU A 391 14.80 12.37 12.65
CA LEU A 391 14.09 13.65 12.73
C LEU A 391 14.48 14.44 13.97
N ASN A 392 14.65 15.75 13.80
CA ASN A 392 15.10 16.64 14.85
C ASN A 392 13.91 17.00 15.76
N ALA A 393 13.90 16.47 16.99
CA ALA A 393 12.82 16.69 17.95
C ALA A 393 13.00 17.96 18.82
N GLY A 394 13.97 18.81 18.47
CA GLY A 394 14.40 19.91 19.34
C GLY A 394 15.17 19.41 20.56
N PHE A 395 15.16 20.17 21.66
CA PHE A 395 15.79 19.75 22.92
C PHE A 395 14.98 18.60 23.52
N PRO A 396 15.57 17.38 23.64
CA PRO A 396 14.85 16.27 24.23
C PRO A 396 14.54 16.60 25.69
N PRO A 397 13.30 16.43 26.17
CA PRO A 397 13.06 16.41 27.60
C PRO A 397 13.93 15.29 28.21
N THR A 398 14.59 15.58 29.32
CA THR A 398 15.41 14.60 30.04
C THR A 398 14.49 13.59 30.70
N THR A 399 14.06 12.58 29.95
CA THR A 399 13.18 11.52 30.50
C THR A 399 14.06 10.45 31.14
N THR A 400 14.02 10.35 32.47
CA THR A 400 14.72 9.30 33.24
C THR A 400 13.85 8.05 33.45
N LEU A 401 12.63 8.04 32.91
CA LEU A 401 11.66 6.96 33.07
C LEU A 401 11.97 5.78 32.13
N PRO A 402 11.66 4.54 32.53
CA PRO A 402 11.73 3.39 31.63
C PRO A 402 10.74 3.58 30.47
N VAL A 403 11.12 3.10 29.29
CA VAL A 403 10.29 3.20 28.07
C VAL A 403 9.00 2.38 28.22
N LEU A 404 9.08 1.21 28.87
CA LEU A 404 7.98 0.29 29.11
C LEU A 404 7.79 0.08 30.62
N ARG A 405 6.53 0.14 31.09
CA ARG A 405 6.13 -0.28 32.44
C ARG A 405 4.84 -1.08 32.32
N ARG A 406 4.81 -2.30 32.87
CA ARG A 406 3.57 -3.06 32.98
C ARG A 406 2.62 -2.30 33.93
N PRO A 407 1.37 -2.04 33.54
CA PRO A 407 0.39 -1.44 34.44
C PRO A 407 0.29 -2.27 35.72
N ASP A 408 0.18 -1.61 36.88
CA ASP A 408 0.00 -2.32 38.15
C ASP A 408 -1.35 -3.08 38.08
N GLU A 409 -1.31 -4.41 38.13
CA GLU A 409 -2.51 -5.26 38.20
C GLU A 409 -3.16 -5.02 39.57
N ASP A 410 -4.05 -4.03 39.66
CA ASP A 410 -4.87 -3.84 40.85
C ASP A 410 -5.74 -5.09 41.07
N SER A 411 -5.42 -5.78 42.16
CA SER A 411 -6.05 -6.95 42.74
C SER A 411 -7.55 -7.12 42.46
N SER A 412 -7.89 -8.11 41.65
CA SER A 412 -9.01 -9.00 41.93
C SER A 412 -8.64 -10.41 41.46
N ASP A 413 -8.04 -11.18 42.37
CA ASP A 413 -7.96 -12.63 42.29
C ASP A 413 -9.40 -13.21 42.34
N GLU A 414 -10.09 -13.17 41.21
CA GLU A 414 -11.21 -14.09 40.96
C GLU A 414 -10.80 -15.03 39.83
N ASP A 415 -10.34 -16.19 40.28
CA ASP A 415 -10.26 -17.50 39.65
C ASP A 415 -11.00 -17.64 38.29
N PHE A 416 -10.41 -17.16 37.20
CA PHE A 416 -10.86 -17.46 35.83
C PHE A 416 -10.09 -18.68 35.31
N GLY A 417 -10.63 -19.85 35.62
CA GLY A 417 -10.24 -21.10 34.98
C GLY A 417 -10.40 -21.03 33.45
N THR A 418 -9.34 -21.45 32.75
CA THR A 418 -9.32 -21.97 31.37
C THR A 418 -10.62 -21.86 30.57
N ARG A 419 -10.93 -20.65 30.09
CA ARG A 419 -11.80 -20.39 28.94
C ARG A 419 -10.98 -19.62 27.93
N GLY A 420 -11.11 -20.00 26.66
CA GLY A 420 -10.29 -19.49 25.56
C GLY A 420 -10.18 -17.97 25.59
N PHE A 421 -8.96 -17.47 25.36
CA PHE A 421 -8.64 -16.06 25.22
C PHE A 421 -9.46 -15.45 24.07
N GLU A 422 -10.68 -14.98 24.35
CA GLU A 422 -11.25 -13.87 23.60
C GLU A 422 -10.41 -12.65 23.99
N ALA A 423 -9.51 -12.23 23.11
CA ALA A 423 -8.74 -11.02 23.28
C ALA A 423 -9.71 -9.84 23.49
N THR A 424 -9.80 -9.33 24.71
CA THR A 424 -10.41 -8.02 24.96
C THR A 424 -9.71 -7.04 24.03
N LYS A 425 -10.46 -6.41 23.11
CA LYS A 425 -9.89 -5.47 22.15
C LYS A 425 -9.18 -4.34 22.92
N SER A 426 -7.86 -4.41 22.98
CA SER A 426 -7.01 -3.39 23.59
C SER A 426 -7.27 -2.05 22.88
N THR A 427 -7.63 -1.04 23.65
CA THR A 427 -7.96 0.30 23.16
C THR A 427 -6.70 1.16 23.08
N PRO A 428 -6.67 2.24 22.28
CA PRO A 428 -5.53 3.16 22.26
C PRO A 428 -5.16 3.66 23.67
N GLY A 429 -6.16 3.93 24.51
CA GLY A 429 -5.97 4.30 25.91
C GLY A 429 -5.24 3.24 26.72
N SER A 430 -5.67 1.98 26.68
CA SER A 430 -5.05 0.90 27.45
C SER A 430 -3.62 0.61 26.99
N ILE A 431 -3.35 0.69 25.69
CA ILE A 431 -2.01 0.49 25.11
C ILE A 431 -1.04 1.56 25.59
N LEU A 432 -1.45 2.83 25.60
CA LEU A 432 -0.56 3.93 25.99
C LEU A 432 -0.20 3.93 27.49
N GLN A 433 -0.94 3.22 28.34
CA GLN A 433 -0.58 3.03 29.76
C GLN A 433 0.70 2.22 29.95
N TRP A 434 1.08 1.39 28.96
CA TRP A 434 2.34 0.64 28.98
C TRP A 434 3.57 1.52 28.78
N PHE A 435 3.39 2.76 28.30
CA PHE A 435 4.46 3.68 27.95
C PHE A 435 4.42 4.93 28.84
N PRO A 436 5.16 4.97 29.97
CA PRO A 436 5.12 6.08 30.92
C PRO A 436 5.35 7.45 30.29
N ALA A 437 6.27 7.53 29.31
CA ALA A 437 6.54 8.79 28.60
C ALA A 437 5.34 9.30 27.79
N ALA A 438 4.49 8.40 27.27
CA ALA A 438 3.24 8.77 26.60
C ALA A 438 2.19 9.21 27.61
N THR A 439 2.05 8.50 28.74
CA THR A 439 1.12 8.89 29.81
C THR A 439 1.46 10.28 30.36
N ASP A 440 2.73 10.52 30.71
CA ASP A 440 3.23 11.81 31.19
C ASP A 440 2.95 12.95 30.20
N LEU A 441 3.13 12.69 28.91
CA LEU A 441 2.84 13.64 27.85
C LEU A 441 1.35 14.00 27.83
N LEU A 442 0.46 13.01 27.87
CA LEU A 442 -0.98 13.24 27.88
C LEU A 442 -1.43 14.00 29.13
N THR A 443 -0.90 13.67 30.31
CA THR A 443 -1.18 14.37 31.57
C THR A 443 -0.68 15.82 31.55
N LYS A 444 0.44 16.11 30.87
CA LYS A 444 0.94 17.49 30.71
C LYS A 444 0.05 18.33 29.78
N ILE A 445 -0.56 17.71 28.79
CA ILE A 445 -1.44 18.37 27.80
C ILE A 445 -2.85 18.61 28.39
N GLN A 446 -3.31 17.72 29.27
CA GLN A 446 -4.66 17.72 29.85
C GLN A 446 -5.13 19.07 30.42
N PRO A 447 -4.33 19.82 31.22
CA PRO A 447 -4.79 21.07 31.85
C PRO A 447 -5.15 22.18 30.86
N ARG A 448 -4.64 22.10 29.62
CA ARG A 448 -4.95 23.07 28.55
C ARG A 448 -6.26 22.73 27.82
N CYS A 449 -6.79 21.53 28.03
CA CYS A 449 -7.99 21.05 27.35
C CYS A 449 -9.25 21.41 28.16
N THR A 450 -10.27 21.92 27.47
CA THR A 450 -11.54 22.34 28.10
C THR A 450 -12.68 21.34 27.87
N CYS A 451 -12.40 20.16 27.31
CA CYS A 451 -13.43 19.14 27.08
C CYS A 451 -13.86 18.47 28.41
N SER A 452 -15.09 17.93 28.46
CA SER A 452 -15.63 17.29 29.66
C SER A 452 -14.71 16.19 30.19
N ALA A 453 -14.26 15.30 29.30
CA ALA A 453 -13.41 14.16 29.65
C ALA A 453 -12.09 14.57 30.33
N CYS A 454 -11.45 15.65 29.87
CA CYS A 454 -10.22 16.15 30.51
C CYS A 454 -10.47 16.82 31.87
N ILE A 455 -11.66 17.40 32.07
CA ILE A 455 -12.07 18.04 33.33
C ILE A 455 -12.42 17.00 34.39
N THR A 456 -13.11 15.93 33.99
CA THR A 456 -13.51 14.81 34.85
C THR A 456 -12.42 13.73 35.00
N ASP A 457 -11.29 13.90 34.33
CA ASP A 457 -10.18 12.94 34.29
C ASP A 457 -10.59 11.54 33.78
N GLU A 458 -11.48 11.53 32.78
CA GLU A 458 -11.93 10.32 32.09
C GLU A 458 -10.81 9.67 31.26
N SER A 459 -11.06 8.42 30.86
CA SER A 459 -10.13 7.64 30.04
C SER A 459 -9.89 8.31 28.66
N LEU A 460 -8.76 7.97 28.02
CA LEU A 460 -8.47 8.47 26.68
C LEU A 460 -9.54 8.04 25.68
N ASP A 461 -10.12 6.85 25.85
CA ASP A 461 -11.08 6.27 24.92
C ASP A 461 -12.47 6.93 25.01
N GLU A 462 -12.74 7.65 26.10
CA GLU A 462 -13.94 8.49 26.28
C GLU A 462 -13.77 9.89 25.67
N CYS A 463 -12.55 10.27 25.27
CA CYS A 463 -12.29 11.57 24.66
C CYS A 463 -12.92 11.67 23.27
N LYS A 464 -13.62 12.78 23.02
CA LYS A 464 -14.26 13.08 21.72
C LYS A 464 -13.35 13.93 20.82
N LYS A 465 -13.71 14.02 19.53
CA LYS A 465 -13.09 14.92 18.56
C LYS A 465 -12.97 16.34 19.13
N GLY A 466 -11.77 16.92 19.02
CA GLY A 466 -11.43 18.24 19.60
C GLY A 466 -10.76 18.18 20.98
N CYS A 467 -10.61 17.00 21.58
CA CYS A 467 -9.80 16.81 22.78
C CYS A 467 -8.30 16.86 22.46
N LEU A 468 -7.52 17.60 23.25
CA LEU A 468 -6.07 17.69 23.07
C LEU A 468 -5.33 16.37 23.35
N ARG A 469 -5.78 15.58 24.34
CA ARG A 469 -5.20 14.27 24.64
C ARG A 469 -5.39 13.30 23.48
N GLU A 470 -6.60 13.27 22.92
CA GLU A 470 -6.95 12.46 21.76
C GLU A 470 -6.13 12.86 20.53
N ALA A 471 -6.05 14.16 20.24
CA ALA A 471 -5.22 14.68 19.14
C ALA A 471 -3.74 14.30 19.28
N ALA A 472 -3.18 14.41 20.49
CA ALA A 472 -1.80 14.04 20.76
C ALA A 472 -1.55 12.54 20.56
N ALA A 473 -2.48 11.69 21.03
CA ALA A 473 -2.45 10.25 20.81
C ALA A 473 -2.55 9.92 19.31
N THR A 474 -3.52 10.47 18.59
CA THR A 474 -3.64 10.28 17.13
C THR A 474 -2.36 10.66 16.41
N ARG A 475 -1.77 11.82 16.72
CA ARG A 475 -0.50 12.26 16.10
C ARG A 475 0.65 11.30 16.41
N LEU A 476 0.72 10.75 17.62
CA LEU A 476 1.69 9.72 18.01
C LEU A 476 1.53 8.46 17.17
N PHE A 477 0.30 7.92 17.05
CA PHE A 477 0.03 6.71 16.27
C PHE A 477 0.31 6.90 14.77
N ILE A 478 -0.02 8.05 14.18
CA ILE A 478 0.31 8.37 12.78
C ILE A 478 1.83 8.36 12.55
N LEU A 479 2.63 8.94 13.47
CA LEU A 479 4.09 8.89 13.39
C LEU A 479 4.64 7.46 13.40
N LEU A 480 4.04 6.59 14.21
CA LEU A 480 4.42 5.17 14.26
C LEU A 480 4.02 4.44 12.97
N ALA A 481 2.82 4.68 12.43
CA ALA A 481 2.36 4.11 11.15
C ALA A 481 3.29 4.49 9.99
N HIS A 482 3.68 5.78 9.93
CA HIS A 482 4.67 6.28 8.98
C HIS A 482 6.02 5.60 9.15
N ALA A 483 6.51 5.48 10.39
CA ALA A 483 7.80 4.84 10.67
C ALA A 483 7.82 3.37 10.25
N ILE A 484 6.73 2.64 10.46
CA ILE A 484 6.57 1.25 10.01
C ILE A 484 6.59 1.17 8.47
N SER A 485 5.84 2.04 7.80
CA SER A 485 5.78 2.09 6.33
C SER A 485 7.11 2.48 5.68
N ASP A 486 7.80 3.47 6.25
CA ASP A 486 9.14 3.90 5.83
C ASP A 486 10.17 2.76 6.03
N ALA A 487 10.06 1.99 7.13
CA ALA A 487 10.90 0.81 7.36
C ALA A 487 10.65 -0.32 6.35
N PHE A 488 9.41 -0.42 5.84
CA PHE A 488 9.03 -1.34 4.76
C PHE A 488 9.52 -0.89 3.38
N GLN A 489 10.20 0.25 3.28
CA GLN A 489 10.65 0.88 2.03
C GLN A 489 9.50 1.46 1.19
N ALA A 490 8.39 1.83 1.81
CA ALA A 490 7.42 2.68 1.13
C ALA A 490 8.03 4.07 0.83
N HIS A 491 7.49 4.77 -0.18
CA HIS A 491 8.00 6.08 -0.58
C HIS A 491 7.23 7.25 0.04
N ASP A 492 5.92 7.08 0.19
CA ASP A 492 4.96 8.12 0.53
C ASP A 492 3.66 7.51 1.13
N VAL A 493 2.78 8.41 1.56
CA VAL A 493 1.47 8.13 2.18
C VAL A 493 0.38 8.42 1.16
N SER A 494 -0.65 7.58 1.09
CA SER A 494 -1.82 7.89 0.25
C SER A 494 -2.59 9.07 0.83
N GLY A 495 -3.04 10.00 -0.03
CA GLY A 495 -3.95 11.07 0.41
C GLY A 495 -5.35 10.59 0.77
N ARG A 496 -5.68 9.30 0.55
CA ARG A 496 -6.91 8.65 1.04
C ARG A 496 -6.72 7.99 2.42
N SER A 497 -5.49 7.99 2.95
CA SER A 497 -5.22 7.35 4.24
C SER A 497 -5.97 8.08 5.35
N ASN A 498 -6.72 7.33 6.15
CA ASN A 498 -7.51 7.83 7.25
C ASN A 498 -6.74 7.65 8.57
N SER A 499 -6.70 8.71 9.39
CA SER A 499 -6.05 8.67 10.70
C SER A 499 -6.65 7.60 11.61
N ASP A 500 -7.96 7.37 11.54
CA ASP A 500 -8.63 6.41 12.41
C ASP A 500 -8.24 4.96 12.04
N ASP A 501 -8.07 4.67 10.75
CA ASP A 501 -7.55 3.38 10.26
C ASP A 501 -6.09 3.17 10.68
N GLN A 502 -5.26 4.21 10.61
CA GLN A 502 -3.86 4.15 11.07
C GLN A 502 -3.75 3.94 12.59
N VAL A 503 -4.56 4.64 13.39
CA VAL A 503 -4.64 4.46 14.85
C VAL A 503 -5.05 3.04 15.17
N THR A 504 -6.09 2.53 14.52
CA THR A 504 -6.59 1.16 14.72
C THR A 504 -5.53 0.13 14.38
N GLY A 505 -4.86 0.29 13.24
CA GLY A 505 -3.83 -0.66 12.80
C GLY A 505 -2.59 -0.69 13.69
N VAL A 506 -2.07 0.48 14.09
CA VAL A 506 -0.93 0.53 15.02
C VAL A 506 -1.35 0.06 16.41
N SER A 507 -2.58 0.32 16.85
CA SER A 507 -3.10 -0.23 18.11
C SER A 507 -3.14 -1.76 18.07
N ALA A 508 -3.63 -2.36 16.97
CA ALA A 508 -3.63 -3.80 16.79
C ALA A 508 -2.20 -4.38 16.83
N LEU A 509 -1.25 -3.72 16.17
CA LEU A 509 0.16 -4.11 16.17
C LEU A 509 0.78 -4.04 17.58
N LEU A 510 0.59 -2.94 18.30
CA LEU A 510 1.12 -2.79 19.66
C LEU A 510 0.48 -3.78 20.64
N SER A 511 -0.82 -4.03 20.50
CA SER A 511 -1.52 -5.06 21.30
C SER A 511 -0.96 -6.45 21.02
N GLU A 512 -0.64 -6.76 19.76
CA GLU A 512 0.00 -8.03 19.43
C GLU A 512 1.38 -8.18 20.10
N LEU A 513 2.18 -7.13 20.12
CA LEU A 513 3.48 -7.12 20.80
C LEU A 513 3.34 -7.26 22.32
N LEU A 514 2.40 -6.54 22.94
CA LEU A 514 2.26 -6.46 24.39
C LEU A 514 1.53 -7.68 24.98
N ASP A 515 0.38 -8.01 24.39
CA ASP A 515 -0.54 -9.01 24.94
C ASP A 515 -0.18 -10.42 24.46
N THR A 516 0.14 -10.58 23.17
CA THR A 516 0.43 -11.90 22.58
C THR A 516 1.93 -12.20 22.46
N GLN A 517 2.78 -11.17 22.58
CA GLN A 517 4.22 -11.27 22.37
C GLN A 517 4.57 -11.89 21.01
N LEU A 518 3.86 -11.46 19.97
CA LEU A 518 4.08 -11.89 18.59
C LEU A 518 4.44 -10.71 17.68
N VAL A 519 5.15 -11.03 16.61
CA VAL A 519 5.37 -10.17 15.45
C VAL A 519 4.89 -10.93 14.22
N ARG A 520 3.75 -10.51 13.67
CA ARG A 520 3.16 -11.07 12.46
C ARG A 520 3.38 -10.16 11.27
N TRP A 521 3.85 -10.75 10.17
CA TRP A 521 3.90 -10.07 8.88
C TRP A 521 2.57 -9.44 8.51
N ASP A 522 1.46 -10.16 8.74
CA ASP A 522 0.15 -9.73 8.26
C ASP A 522 -0.29 -8.39 8.87
N THR A 523 -0.24 -8.25 10.19
CA THR A 523 -0.62 -7.01 10.88
C THR A 523 0.30 -5.84 10.52
N TRP A 524 1.61 -6.09 10.35
CA TRP A 524 2.52 -5.06 9.88
C TRP A 524 2.22 -4.65 8.43
N PHE A 525 1.96 -5.61 7.55
CA PHE A 525 1.62 -5.37 6.16
C PHE A 525 0.29 -4.63 6.01
N GLU A 526 -0.71 -4.93 6.84
CA GLU A 526 -2.00 -4.23 6.92
C GLU A 526 -1.81 -2.75 7.28
N VAL A 527 -0.98 -2.44 8.29
CA VAL A 527 -0.65 -1.05 8.67
C VAL A 527 -0.02 -0.30 7.50
N VAL A 528 0.90 -0.95 6.79
CA VAL A 528 1.56 -0.37 5.61
C VAL A 528 0.56 -0.15 4.49
N ALA A 529 -0.30 -1.12 4.20
CA ALA A 529 -1.34 -1.01 3.19
C ALA A 529 -2.32 0.15 3.47
N SER A 530 -2.80 0.29 4.71
CA SER A 530 -3.68 1.39 5.09
C SER A 530 -3.00 2.76 5.01
N THR A 531 -1.69 2.82 5.28
CA THR A 531 -0.92 4.06 5.20
C THR A 531 -0.57 4.43 3.76
N THR A 532 -0.01 3.49 2.99
CA THR A 532 0.57 3.78 1.67
C THR A 532 -0.43 3.65 0.55
N ALA A 533 -1.37 2.70 0.60
CA ALA A 533 -2.39 2.56 -0.44
C ALA A 533 -3.66 3.37 -0.10
N GLY A 534 -3.92 3.62 1.19
CA GLY A 534 -5.15 4.29 1.65
C GLY A 534 -6.35 3.34 1.71
N ILE A 535 -6.09 2.04 1.91
CA ILE A 535 -7.14 1.02 2.10
C ILE A 535 -7.63 1.09 3.56
N SER A 536 -8.95 1.08 3.76
CA SER A 536 -9.51 1.07 5.12
C SER A 536 -9.10 -0.20 5.88
N TRP A 537 -8.83 -0.06 7.17
CA TRP A 537 -8.43 -1.18 8.03
C TRP A 537 -9.49 -2.29 8.04
N ASP A 538 -10.76 -1.91 7.97
CA ASP A 538 -11.88 -2.87 7.98
C ASP A 538 -11.89 -3.81 6.77
N ALA A 539 -11.21 -3.44 5.69
CA ALA A 539 -11.04 -4.31 4.53
C ALA A 539 -10.18 -5.56 4.84
N PHE A 540 -9.46 -5.60 5.98
CA PHE A 540 -8.63 -6.74 6.38
C PHE A 540 -9.31 -7.67 7.39
N ASN A 541 -10.59 -7.45 7.72
CA ASN A 541 -11.32 -8.27 8.70
C ASN A 541 -11.63 -9.72 8.26
N PHE A 542 -10.99 -10.22 7.18
CA PHE A 542 -11.10 -11.59 6.66
C PHE A 542 -10.17 -12.59 7.39
N ARG A 543 -10.15 -12.56 8.73
CA ARG A 543 -9.16 -13.31 9.52
C ARG A 543 -9.37 -14.83 9.56
N ASP A 544 -10.59 -15.29 9.26
CA ASP A 544 -10.97 -16.72 9.33
C ASP A 544 -11.10 -17.38 7.94
N ASP A 545 -10.20 -17.09 6.99
CA ASP A 545 -10.18 -17.76 5.68
C ASP A 545 -9.36 -19.06 5.73
N ASP A 546 -10.05 -20.18 6.01
CA ASP A 546 -9.51 -21.54 6.02
C ASP A 546 -8.69 -21.82 4.74
N GLY A 547 -7.41 -22.16 4.91
CA GLY A 547 -6.51 -22.52 3.81
C GLY A 547 -5.66 -21.38 3.23
N SER A 548 -5.63 -20.20 3.86
CA SER A 548 -4.69 -19.14 3.52
C SER A 548 -3.63 -18.93 4.62
N SER A 549 -2.51 -18.31 4.27
CA SER A 549 -1.46 -17.94 5.21
C SER A 549 -1.23 -16.43 5.23
N SER A 550 -0.16 -15.92 4.64
CA SER A 550 0.25 -14.52 4.72
C SER A 550 -0.21 -13.67 3.53
N TRP A 551 -0.33 -12.36 3.74
CA TRP A 551 -0.57 -11.40 2.66
C TRP A 551 0.59 -11.42 1.66
N ALA A 552 0.27 -11.68 0.40
CA ALA A 552 1.21 -11.71 -0.72
C ALA A 552 1.32 -10.34 -1.40
N ALA A 553 0.19 -9.69 -1.63
CA ALA A 553 0.13 -8.40 -2.29
C ALA A 553 -1.17 -7.64 -2.00
N ILE A 554 -1.14 -6.34 -2.26
CA ILE A 554 -2.32 -5.49 -2.37
C ILE A 554 -2.30 -4.74 -3.70
N GLN A 555 -3.48 -4.56 -4.27
CA GLN A 555 -3.75 -3.69 -5.40
C GLN A 555 -4.86 -2.72 -5.01
N TYR A 556 -4.65 -1.44 -5.26
CA TYR A 556 -5.68 -0.42 -5.13
C TYR A 556 -5.55 0.60 -6.25
N GLY A 557 -6.46 0.54 -7.23
CA GLY A 557 -6.24 1.23 -8.50
C GLY A 557 -5.05 0.65 -9.26
N SER A 558 -4.16 1.54 -9.68
CA SER A 558 -2.88 1.21 -10.31
C SER A 558 -1.73 1.08 -9.31
N PHE A 559 -1.97 1.31 -8.02
CA PHE A 559 -0.96 1.11 -6.99
C PHE A 559 -0.93 -0.36 -6.58
N VAL A 560 0.21 -1.02 -6.71
CA VAL A 560 0.40 -2.41 -6.27
C VAL A 560 1.61 -2.49 -5.35
N ALA A 561 1.43 -3.12 -4.19
CA ALA A 561 2.53 -3.45 -3.28
C ALA A 561 2.60 -4.96 -3.08
N VAL A 562 3.80 -5.51 -3.26
CA VAL A 562 4.03 -6.96 -3.27
C VAL A 562 5.09 -7.35 -2.26
N ALA A 563 4.90 -8.49 -1.59
CA ALA A 563 5.88 -9.04 -0.67
C ALA A 563 7.17 -9.45 -1.42
N PRO A 564 8.36 -9.08 -0.93
CA PRO A 564 9.62 -9.26 -1.64
C PRO A 564 10.05 -10.73 -1.77
N TRP A 565 9.52 -11.59 -0.89
CA TRP A 565 9.86 -13.02 -0.80
C TRP A 565 8.98 -13.94 -1.66
N LEU A 566 7.99 -13.41 -2.40
CA LEU A 566 7.14 -14.24 -3.28
C LEU A 566 7.90 -14.93 -4.42
N ASP A 567 9.00 -14.34 -4.89
CA ASP A 567 9.78 -14.91 -5.97
C ASP A 567 10.73 -16.00 -5.46
N LEU A 568 10.27 -17.25 -5.45
CA LEU A 568 11.06 -18.41 -5.04
C LEU A 568 12.31 -18.64 -5.89
N SER A 569 12.45 -18.00 -7.06
CA SER A 569 13.67 -18.11 -7.86
C SER A 569 14.82 -17.23 -7.36
N LYS A 570 14.54 -16.28 -6.47
CA LYS A 570 15.54 -15.34 -5.90
C LYS A 570 16.07 -15.82 -4.56
N GLU A 571 17.28 -15.38 -4.22
CA GLU A 571 17.88 -15.63 -2.91
C GLU A 571 17.00 -14.98 -1.83
N LEU A 572 16.49 -15.80 -0.91
CA LEU A 572 15.67 -15.33 0.20
C LEU A 572 16.57 -14.98 1.39
N GLN A 573 16.19 -13.91 2.10
CA GLN A 573 16.89 -13.47 3.30
C GLN A 573 15.87 -13.18 4.39
N VAL A 574 16.11 -13.69 5.59
CA VAL A 574 15.30 -13.35 6.77
C VAL A 574 15.51 -11.89 7.15
N LYS A 575 16.73 -11.37 6.96
CA LYS A 575 17.00 -9.95 7.17
C LYS A 575 16.37 -9.13 6.04
N GLY A 576 15.61 -8.10 6.39
CA GLY A 576 14.89 -7.26 5.43
C GLY A 576 13.70 -7.95 4.76
N CYS A 577 13.21 -9.08 5.27
CA CYS A 577 12.03 -9.75 4.72
C CYS A 577 10.74 -8.96 4.94
N PHE A 578 10.70 -8.10 5.96
CA PHE A 578 9.62 -7.15 6.20
C PHE A 578 9.86 -5.91 5.35
N GLY A 579 9.33 -5.93 4.13
CA GLY A 579 9.32 -4.79 3.22
C GLY A 579 8.32 -4.99 2.10
N ILE A 580 8.15 -3.98 1.25
CA ILE A 580 7.32 -4.07 0.04
C ILE A 580 8.12 -3.76 -1.22
N VAL A 581 7.65 -4.26 -2.35
CA VAL A 581 8.01 -3.79 -3.68
C VAL A 581 6.79 -3.11 -4.27
N THR A 582 6.86 -1.80 -4.45
CA THR A 582 5.81 -1.02 -5.09
C THR A 582 5.97 -1.03 -6.60
N VAL A 583 4.86 -1.24 -7.30
CA VAL A 583 4.78 -1.29 -8.75
C VAL A 583 3.52 -0.54 -9.16
N GLU A 584 3.63 0.22 -10.24
CA GLU A 584 2.49 0.87 -10.86
C GLU A 584 1.96 0.00 -12.01
N GLY A 585 0.69 -0.42 -11.94
CA GLY A 585 0.04 -1.31 -12.90
C GLY A 585 -1.07 -2.14 -12.23
N ASN A 586 -1.46 -3.25 -12.86
CA ASN A 586 -2.40 -4.20 -12.26
C ASN A 586 -1.83 -5.61 -12.25
N ILE A 587 -2.24 -6.40 -11.26
CA ILE A 587 -2.03 -7.84 -11.19
C ILE A 587 -2.99 -8.48 -12.20
N GLN A 588 -2.45 -9.33 -13.07
CA GLN A 588 -3.25 -10.03 -14.07
C GLN A 588 -4.35 -10.87 -13.40
N GLY A 589 -5.60 -10.62 -13.79
CA GLY A 589 -6.77 -11.32 -13.26
C GLY A 589 -7.47 -10.63 -12.09
N ILE A 590 -6.93 -9.51 -11.58
CA ILE A 590 -7.58 -8.67 -10.57
C ILE A 590 -8.12 -7.39 -11.25
N PRO A 591 -9.41 -7.04 -11.07
CA PRO A 591 -9.98 -5.78 -11.55
C PRO A 591 -9.31 -4.55 -10.91
N GLU A 592 -9.49 -3.40 -11.55
CA GLU A 592 -8.74 -2.17 -11.25
C GLU A 592 -9.19 -1.41 -10.00
N ASP A 593 -10.15 -1.93 -9.24
CA ASP A 593 -10.66 -1.32 -8.02
C ASP A 593 -9.75 -1.64 -6.83
N ALA A 594 -9.84 -2.87 -6.32
CA ALA A 594 -9.10 -3.36 -5.18
C ALA A 594 -8.89 -4.87 -5.26
N GLY A 595 -7.71 -5.32 -4.82
CA GLY A 595 -7.41 -6.74 -4.66
C GLY A 595 -6.49 -6.95 -3.47
N LEU A 596 -6.97 -7.67 -2.47
CA LEU A 596 -6.19 -8.13 -1.34
C LEU A 596 -5.80 -9.59 -1.62
N VAL A 597 -4.51 -9.87 -1.72
CA VAL A 597 -4.01 -11.17 -2.19
C VAL A 597 -3.31 -11.90 -1.04
N ARG A 598 -3.81 -13.08 -0.64
CA ARG A 598 -3.15 -13.98 0.34
C ARG A 598 -2.50 -15.16 -0.35
N CYS A 599 -1.46 -15.72 0.25
CA CYS A 599 -0.91 -17.00 -0.19
C CYS A 599 -1.90 -18.14 0.10
N GLU A 600 -2.09 -19.01 -0.89
CA GLU A 600 -2.73 -20.32 -0.69
C GLU A 600 -1.79 -21.22 0.11
N MET A 601 -2.32 -21.88 1.13
CA MET A 601 -1.58 -22.83 1.95
C MET A 601 -1.92 -24.27 1.53
N ASP A 602 -0.90 -25.12 1.44
CA ASP A 602 -1.10 -26.57 1.32
C ASP A 602 -1.69 -27.08 2.66
N GLN A 603 -2.98 -27.49 2.65
CA GLN A 603 -3.64 -28.08 3.82
C GLN A 603 -3.10 -29.49 4.08
N TYR A 604 -1.88 -29.58 4.58
CA TYR A 604 -1.38 -30.79 5.23
C TYR A 604 -1.86 -30.77 6.68
N ASP A 605 -3.09 -31.26 6.85
CA ASP A 605 -3.67 -31.57 8.14
C ASP A 605 -3.04 -32.88 8.64
N GLU A 606 -2.24 -32.82 9.72
CA GLU A 606 -1.71 -34.02 10.39
C GLU A 606 -2.84 -34.91 10.96
N THR A 607 -4.08 -34.40 11.03
CA THR A 607 -5.27 -35.15 11.45
C THR A 607 -6.16 -35.68 10.31
N TYR A 608 -5.91 -35.35 9.04
CA TYR A 608 -6.59 -36.05 7.94
C TYR A 608 -5.80 -37.30 7.56
N GLN A 609 -6.38 -38.47 7.86
CA GLN A 609 -6.00 -39.71 7.22
C GLN A 609 -5.96 -39.48 5.70
N PRO A 610 -4.86 -39.86 5.01
CA PRO A 610 -4.77 -39.70 3.57
C PRO A 610 -5.98 -40.39 2.94
N LEU A 611 -6.77 -39.61 2.18
CA LEU A 611 -7.87 -40.09 1.36
C LEU A 611 -7.41 -41.35 0.62
N SER A 612 -7.97 -42.48 1.04
CA SER A 612 -7.78 -43.84 0.53
C SER A 612 -6.45 -44.09 -0.19
N GLN A 613 -5.49 -44.65 0.55
CA GLN A 613 -4.27 -45.30 0.05
C GLN A 613 -4.50 -46.38 -1.03
N THR A 614 -5.69 -46.56 -1.59
CA THR A 614 -5.96 -47.54 -2.66
C THR A 614 -5.71 -46.99 -4.07
N ALA A 615 -5.97 -45.70 -4.35
CA ALA A 615 -5.79 -45.18 -5.72
C ALA A 615 -4.34 -44.78 -6.04
N VAL A 616 -3.58 -44.32 -5.05
CA VAL A 616 -2.16 -43.96 -5.23
C VAL A 616 -1.25 -45.18 -5.03
N ALA A 617 -1.58 -46.12 -4.13
CA ALA A 617 -0.75 -47.31 -3.93
C ALA A 617 -0.87 -48.34 -5.06
N GLU A 618 -1.95 -48.37 -5.84
CA GLU A 618 -2.02 -49.24 -7.04
C GLU A 618 -1.16 -48.69 -8.19
N ILE A 619 -0.97 -47.38 -8.29
CA ILE A 619 -0.07 -46.77 -9.28
C ILE A 619 1.40 -46.88 -8.83
N SER A 620 1.67 -46.86 -7.51
CA SER A 620 3.02 -46.96 -6.95
C SER A 620 3.53 -48.40 -6.79
N ARG A 621 2.66 -49.40 -6.51
CA ARG A 621 3.09 -50.81 -6.38
C ARG A 621 3.44 -51.45 -7.71
N ASP A 622 2.79 -51.07 -8.81
CA ASP A 622 3.14 -51.56 -10.16
C ASP A 622 4.45 -50.94 -10.71
N ARG A 623 5.13 -50.07 -9.95
CA ARG A 623 6.36 -49.38 -10.39
C ARG A 623 7.57 -49.49 -9.47
N MET A 624 7.45 -50.09 -8.29
CA MET A 624 8.60 -50.46 -7.43
C MET A 624 9.48 -51.58 -8.01
N GLN A 625 9.26 -52.02 -9.26
CA GLN A 625 10.06 -53.07 -9.92
C GLN A 625 11.00 -52.58 -11.03
N ILE A 626 11.15 -51.27 -11.29
CA ILE A 626 11.98 -50.79 -12.42
C ILE A 626 13.23 -49.98 -12.02
N ASP A 627 13.34 -49.47 -10.79
CA ASP A 627 14.59 -48.84 -10.35
C ASP A 627 15.35 -49.76 -9.39
N SER A 628 16.24 -50.55 -10.01
CA SER A 628 17.47 -51.15 -9.47
C SER A 628 17.51 -51.54 -7.98
N GLU A 629 17.62 -52.86 -7.74
CA GLU A 629 18.16 -53.40 -6.49
C GLU A 629 19.44 -52.65 -6.08
N PRO A 630 19.63 -52.31 -4.80
CA PRO A 630 20.86 -51.69 -4.33
C PRO A 630 22.00 -52.69 -4.52
N ASP A 631 22.98 -52.35 -5.37
CA ASP A 631 24.21 -53.12 -5.50
C ASP A 631 24.93 -53.12 -4.15
N PRO A 632 25.08 -54.28 -3.46
CA PRO A 632 25.68 -54.36 -2.14
C PRO A 632 27.19 -54.07 -2.13
N LEU A 633 27.79 -53.75 -3.29
CA LEU A 633 29.20 -53.38 -3.46
C LEU A 633 29.43 -51.91 -3.85
N ALA A 634 28.40 -51.07 -3.94
CA ALA A 634 28.60 -49.64 -4.15
C ALA A 634 29.17 -49.02 -2.86
N GLU A 635 30.40 -48.47 -2.93
CA GLU A 635 30.95 -47.61 -1.88
C GLU A 635 29.93 -46.52 -1.53
N PRO A 636 29.83 -46.08 -0.25
CA PRO A 636 28.97 -44.96 0.10
C PRO A 636 29.44 -43.75 -0.71
N ASP A 637 28.66 -43.44 -1.74
CA ASP A 637 28.96 -42.45 -2.77
C ASP A 637 28.92 -41.06 -2.10
N THR A 638 30.05 -40.70 -1.51
CA THR A 638 30.23 -39.52 -0.64
C THR A 638 30.38 -38.23 -1.44
N ALA A 639 30.42 -38.32 -2.77
CA ALA A 639 30.40 -37.19 -3.67
C ALA A 639 28.95 -36.66 -3.83
N PRO A 640 28.72 -35.35 -3.65
CA PRO A 640 27.39 -34.76 -3.82
C PRO A 640 26.95 -34.89 -5.28
N GLN A 641 26.08 -35.86 -5.59
CA GLN A 641 25.51 -36.01 -6.92
C GLN A 641 24.57 -34.83 -7.23
N PRO A 642 24.73 -34.14 -8.39
CA PRO A 642 23.84 -33.05 -8.78
C PRO A 642 22.43 -33.55 -9.05
N ASP A 643 21.45 -32.78 -8.60
CA ASP A 643 20.05 -33.00 -8.96
C ASP A 643 19.80 -32.49 -10.39
N THR A 644 19.69 -33.41 -11.35
CA THR A 644 19.54 -33.10 -12.78
C THR A 644 18.10 -32.78 -13.21
N LEU A 645 17.13 -32.87 -12.31
CA LEU A 645 15.72 -32.68 -12.64
C LEU A 645 15.38 -31.20 -12.75
N LYS A 646 14.65 -30.80 -13.78
CA LYS A 646 14.23 -29.40 -13.92
C LYS A 646 12.99 -29.13 -13.04
N ALA A 647 13.01 -28.01 -12.32
CA ALA A 647 11.85 -27.51 -11.60
C ALA A 647 11.08 -26.48 -12.44
N GLU A 648 9.76 -26.55 -12.44
CA GLU A 648 8.86 -25.63 -13.12
C GLU A 648 7.89 -25.00 -12.11
N VAL A 649 7.67 -23.70 -12.22
CA VAL A 649 6.75 -22.95 -11.34
C VAL A 649 5.55 -22.47 -12.14
N PHE A 650 4.38 -22.73 -11.58
CA PHE A 650 3.10 -22.22 -12.07
C PHE A 650 2.48 -21.38 -10.97
N THR A 651 2.07 -20.16 -11.31
CA THR A 651 1.40 -19.25 -10.38
C THR A 651 0.01 -18.93 -10.90
N ALA A 652 -0.98 -18.91 -10.01
CA ALA A 652 -2.33 -18.49 -10.31
C ALA A 652 -2.84 -17.51 -9.24
N VAL A 653 -3.61 -16.53 -9.68
CA VAL A 653 -4.37 -15.64 -8.80
C VAL A 653 -5.85 -15.87 -9.10
N PHE A 654 -6.64 -16.20 -8.09
CA PHE A 654 -8.07 -16.42 -8.24
C PHE A 654 -8.85 -15.72 -7.12
N ARG A 655 -10.07 -15.31 -7.45
CA ARG A 655 -10.95 -14.57 -6.55
C ARG A 655 -11.67 -15.52 -5.61
N THR A 656 -11.70 -15.21 -4.31
CA THR A 656 -12.48 -15.94 -3.30
C THR A 656 -13.65 -15.14 -2.77
N ASP A 657 -13.50 -13.81 -2.67
CA ASP A 657 -14.58 -12.90 -2.27
C ASP A 657 -14.56 -11.61 -3.12
N GLN A 658 -15.35 -10.60 -2.77
CA GLN A 658 -15.49 -9.37 -3.52
C GLN A 658 -14.12 -8.70 -3.77
N PHE A 659 -13.28 -8.61 -2.75
CA PHE A 659 -11.95 -7.99 -2.84
C PHE A 659 -10.81 -8.94 -2.43
N LEU A 660 -11.12 -10.14 -1.95
CA LEU A 660 -10.14 -11.14 -1.52
C LEU A 660 -9.78 -12.09 -2.67
N TYR A 661 -8.48 -12.28 -2.84
CA TYR A 661 -7.88 -13.15 -3.83
C TYR A 661 -6.86 -14.05 -3.17
N ARG A 662 -6.64 -15.22 -3.77
CA ARG A 662 -5.61 -16.16 -3.35
C ARG A 662 -4.56 -16.33 -4.44
N PHE A 663 -3.31 -16.34 -4.01
CA PHE A 663 -2.13 -16.58 -4.81
C PHE A 663 -1.64 -18.00 -4.55
N MET A 664 -1.85 -18.86 -5.53
CA MET A 664 -1.37 -20.24 -5.51
C MET A 664 -0.07 -20.34 -6.29
N THR A 665 0.97 -20.82 -5.62
CA THR A 665 2.23 -21.23 -6.26
C THR A 665 2.30 -22.74 -6.30
N THR A 666 2.54 -23.30 -7.46
CA THR A 666 2.66 -24.74 -7.67
C THR A 666 4.01 -25.03 -8.29
N VAL A 667 4.76 -25.95 -7.68
CA VAL A 667 6.06 -26.39 -8.16
C VAL A 667 5.94 -27.82 -8.67
N ARG A 668 6.45 -28.05 -9.89
CA ARG A 668 6.50 -29.36 -10.52
C ARG A 668 7.95 -29.73 -10.81
N ALA A 669 8.33 -30.96 -10.50
CA ALA A 669 9.53 -31.58 -11.02
C ALA A 669 9.24 -33.05 -11.29
N GLY A 670 9.74 -33.61 -12.39
CA GLY A 670 9.50 -35.01 -12.73
C GLY A 670 8.00 -35.38 -12.75
N ARG A 671 7.60 -36.26 -11.84
CA ARG A 671 6.22 -36.78 -11.73
C ARG A 671 5.40 -36.10 -10.64
N ASN A 672 6.04 -35.39 -9.71
CA ASN A 672 5.35 -34.77 -8.59
C ASN A 672 5.07 -33.28 -8.83
N ILE A 673 3.96 -32.83 -8.27
CA ILE A 673 3.49 -31.46 -8.31
C ILE A 673 2.91 -31.11 -6.95
N ARG A 674 3.28 -29.94 -6.40
CA ARG A 674 2.88 -29.54 -5.06
C ARG A 674 2.58 -28.06 -4.95
N ILE A 675 1.57 -27.71 -4.17
CA ILE A 675 1.29 -26.33 -3.78
C ILE A 675 2.29 -25.91 -2.71
N VAL A 676 2.86 -24.73 -2.88
CA VAL A 676 3.92 -24.22 -2.04
C VAL A 676 3.54 -22.81 -1.59
N ASP A 677 3.64 -22.56 -0.29
CA ASP A 677 3.47 -21.22 0.28
C ASP A 677 4.84 -20.53 0.39
N PRO A 678 5.11 -19.45 -0.37
CA PRO A 678 6.39 -18.76 -0.31
C PRO A 678 6.71 -18.14 1.05
N SER A 679 5.71 -17.81 1.88
CA SER A 679 5.93 -17.27 3.22
C SER A 679 6.61 -18.31 4.13
N GLN A 680 6.28 -19.59 3.93
CA GLN A 680 6.90 -20.69 4.66
C GLN A 680 8.37 -20.88 4.28
N ALA A 681 8.81 -20.47 3.09
CA ALA A 681 10.22 -20.54 2.73
C ALA A 681 11.08 -19.62 3.64
N ILE A 682 10.56 -18.43 3.98
CA ILE A 682 11.22 -17.52 4.93
C ILE A 682 11.19 -18.10 6.34
N MET A 683 10.06 -18.67 6.78
CA MET A 683 9.97 -19.32 8.08
C MET A 683 10.92 -20.50 8.19
N GLY A 684 10.93 -21.39 7.20
CA GLY A 684 11.87 -22.51 7.10
C GLY A 684 13.32 -22.03 7.13
N LEU A 685 13.66 -20.97 6.39
CA LEU A 685 15.01 -20.38 6.41
C LEU A 685 15.37 -19.83 7.80
N SER A 686 14.45 -19.13 8.47
CA SER A 686 14.69 -18.54 9.80
C SER A 686 14.93 -19.57 10.90
N ARG A 687 14.39 -20.77 10.73
CA ARG A 687 14.55 -21.92 11.64
C ARG A 687 15.75 -22.79 11.27
N SER A 688 16.39 -22.54 10.14
CA SER A 688 17.46 -23.37 9.61
C SER A 688 18.86 -22.86 10.00
N VAL A 689 19.82 -23.78 10.08
CA VAL A 689 21.22 -23.46 10.38
C VAL A 689 22.06 -23.67 9.12
N VAL A 690 22.81 -22.64 8.74
CA VAL A 690 23.82 -22.74 7.68
C VAL A 690 25.15 -23.12 8.31
N VAL A 691 25.72 -24.24 7.87
CA VAL A 691 26.96 -24.81 8.42
C VAL A 691 28.13 -24.63 7.46
N ARG A 692 29.32 -24.40 8.02
CA ARG A 692 30.60 -24.34 7.31
C ARG A 692 31.65 -25.16 8.05
N CYS A 693 32.61 -25.72 7.32
CA CYS A 693 33.77 -26.33 7.95
C CYS A 693 34.71 -25.26 8.50
N GLU A 694 35.21 -25.46 9.71
CA GLU A 694 36.29 -24.66 10.32
C GLU A 694 37.64 -25.39 10.25
N HIS A 695 37.73 -26.49 9.49
CA HIS A 695 38.89 -27.36 9.40
C HIS A 695 39.39 -27.54 7.96
N ASP A 696 40.70 -27.63 7.79
CA ASP A 696 41.37 -27.72 6.48
C ASP A 696 41.21 -29.09 5.78
N SER A 697 40.87 -30.15 6.53
CA SER A 697 40.70 -31.50 5.99
C SER A 697 39.26 -32.00 6.18
N HIS A 698 38.54 -32.26 5.09
CA HIS A 698 37.20 -32.82 5.14
C HIS A 698 37.25 -34.28 5.62
N LEU A 699 36.75 -34.52 6.84
CA LEU A 699 36.62 -35.87 7.38
C LEU A 699 35.43 -36.60 6.71
N PRO A 700 35.60 -37.87 6.28
CA PRO A 700 34.49 -38.69 5.79
C PRO A 700 33.49 -38.97 6.91
N VAL A 701 32.23 -39.21 6.52
CA VAL A 701 31.17 -39.63 7.47
C VAL A 701 31.55 -41.00 8.04
N THR A 702 31.53 -41.17 9.35
CA THR A 702 31.73 -42.47 10.00
C THR A 702 30.57 -43.42 9.67
N ASP A 703 30.85 -44.71 9.47
CA ASP A 703 29.93 -45.80 9.04
C ASP A 703 28.66 -46.02 9.90
N THR A 704 28.40 -45.17 10.90
CA THR A 704 27.33 -45.33 11.89
C THR A 704 26.06 -44.51 11.61
N ILE A 705 25.99 -43.77 10.50
CA ILE A 705 24.90 -42.82 10.23
C ILE A 705 24.13 -43.22 8.97
N ASN A 706 22.85 -43.60 9.12
CA ASN A 706 21.97 -43.93 8.00
C ASN A 706 21.54 -42.65 7.26
N LEU A 707 22.25 -42.30 6.18
CA LEU A 707 21.92 -41.15 5.34
C LEU A 707 21.10 -41.60 4.11
N LYS A 708 19.90 -41.05 3.92
CA LYS A 708 19.08 -41.25 2.73
C LYS A 708 19.17 -40.01 1.83
N LEU A 709 19.68 -40.19 0.60
CA LEU A 709 19.83 -39.11 -0.38
C LEU A 709 18.69 -39.15 -1.41
N ASP A 710 17.84 -38.13 -1.39
CA ASP A 710 16.65 -38.06 -2.23
C ASP A 710 16.77 -36.96 -3.31
N ASN A 711 16.29 -37.27 -4.52
CA ASN A 711 16.21 -36.30 -5.62
C ASN A 711 15.01 -35.36 -5.45
N PHE A 712 15.03 -34.18 -6.07
CA PHE A 712 14.02 -33.14 -5.87
C PHE A 712 12.59 -33.58 -6.20
N ASP A 713 12.38 -34.45 -7.20
CA ASP A 713 11.05 -35.02 -7.51
C ASP A 713 10.51 -35.85 -6.33
N TYR A 714 11.32 -36.71 -5.71
CA TYR A 714 10.93 -37.47 -4.54
C TYR A 714 10.63 -36.58 -3.32
N ILE A 715 11.43 -35.52 -3.11
CA ILE A 715 11.18 -34.52 -2.05
C ILE A 715 9.80 -33.88 -2.22
N LEU A 716 9.44 -33.47 -3.43
CA LEU A 716 8.15 -32.83 -3.68
C LEU A 716 6.98 -33.77 -3.32
N GLY A 717 7.14 -35.08 -3.48
CA GLY A 717 6.10 -36.08 -3.18
C GLY A 717 6.05 -36.54 -1.72
N GLU A 718 7.19 -36.88 -1.11
CA GLU A 718 7.23 -37.72 0.11
C GLU A 718 8.19 -37.23 1.22
N TRP A 719 8.68 -35.99 1.19
CA TRP A 719 9.70 -35.50 2.14
C TRP A 719 9.32 -35.54 3.63
N SER A 720 8.03 -35.65 3.95
CA SER A 720 7.49 -35.62 5.31
C SER A 720 6.62 -36.84 5.65
N SER A 721 6.95 -38.02 5.08
CA SER A 721 6.28 -39.26 5.49
C SER A 721 6.62 -39.63 6.94
N PRO A 722 5.64 -39.93 7.81
CA PRO A 722 5.86 -40.33 9.21
C PRO A 722 6.60 -41.67 9.37
N ASP A 723 6.81 -42.42 8.28
CA ASP A 723 7.41 -43.76 8.28
C ASP A 723 8.95 -43.78 8.25
N VAL A 724 9.62 -42.63 8.42
CA VAL A 724 11.09 -42.58 8.41
C VAL A 724 11.64 -43.07 9.76
N PRO A 725 12.50 -44.11 9.78
CA PRO A 725 13.09 -44.62 11.02
C PRO A 725 13.80 -43.51 11.81
N HIS A 726 13.70 -43.55 13.13
CA HIS A 726 14.33 -42.54 14.01
C HIS A 726 15.84 -42.41 13.82
N ASP A 727 16.52 -43.40 13.23
CA ASP A 727 17.96 -43.40 13.00
C ASP A 727 18.40 -42.86 11.63
N THR A 728 17.46 -42.48 10.77
CA THR A 728 17.76 -42.02 9.39
C THR A 728 17.82 -40.49 9.29
N ILE A 729 18.82 -40.00 8.58
CA ILE A 729 18.94 -38.58 8.17
C ILE A 729 18.50 -38.47 6.72
N LEU A 730 17.52 -37.60 6.44
CA LEU A 730 17.09 -37.27 5.10
C LEU A 730 17.96 -36.15 4.54
N ALA A 731 18.53 -36.34 3.37
CA ALA A 731 19.34 -35.33 2.70
C ALA A 731 18.96 -35.17 1.23
N THR A 732 18.98 -33.95 0.73
CA THR A 732 18.71 -33.69 -0.70
C THR A 732 19.92 -34.14 -1.52
N LYS A 733 19.73 -34.49 -2.79
CA LYS A 733 20.82 -34.35 -3.78
C LYS A 733 21.24 -32.88 -3.89
N LEU A 734 22.38 -32.61 -4.54
CA LEU A 734 22.91 -31.25 -4.65
C LEU A 734 21.96 -30.37 -5.48
N LEU A 735 21.34 -29.38 -4.82
CA LEU A 735 20.43 -28.43 -5.44
C LEU A 735 21.20 -27.21 -5.93
N GLU A 736 21.26 -27.06 -7.26
CA GLU A 736 21.98 -25.96 -7.93
C GLU A 736 21.10 -24.74 -8.25
N GLU A 737 19.77 -24.88 -8.11
CA GLU A 737 18.80 -23.82 -8.37
C GLU A 737 18.19 -23.30 -7.07
N GLN A 738 18.14 -21.98 -6.92
CA GLN A 738 17.54 -21.31 -5.76
C GLN A 738 16.06 -21.65 -5.60
N LEU A 739 15.36 -21.84 -6.72
CA LEU A 739 13.97 -22.31 -6.75
C LEU A 739 13.80 -23.61 -5.98
N LYS A 740 14.67 -24.61 -6.23
CA LYS A 740 14.59 -25.90 -5.54
C LYS A 740 14.84 -25.73 -4.05
N VAL A 741 15.90 -25.00 -3.68
CA VAL A 741 16.25 -24.74 -2.27
C VAL A 741 15.08 -24.09 -1.53
N ASN A 742 14.51 -23.01 -2.08
CA ASN A 742 13.40 -22.29 -1.45
C ASN A 742 12.12 -23.14 -1.39
N THR A 743 11.86 -23.98 -2.40
CA THR A 743 10.74 -24.92 -2.39
C THR A 743 10.88 -25.95 -1.28
N VAL A 744 12.09 -26.50 -1.06
CA VAL A 744 12.34 -27.41 0.05
C VAL A 744 12.16 -26.69 1.39
N LEU A 745 12.67 -25.46 1.53
CA LEU A 745 12.50 -24.66 2.76
C LEU A 745 11.03 -24.39 3.10
N SER A 746 10.17 -24.13 2.11
CA SER A 746 8.74 -23.93 2.36
C SER A 746 7.98 -25.18 2.83
N MET A 747 8.53 -26.37 2.62
CA MET A 747 7.93 -27.61 3.10
C MET A 747 8.40 -28.00 4.51
N ILE A 748 9.42 -27.32 5.04
CA ILE A 748 10.06 -27.67 6.30
C ILE A 748 9.53 -26.80 7.44
N ARG A 749 8.71 -27.39 8.32
CA ARG A 749 8.16 -26.70 9.49
C ARG A 749 9.18 -26.50 10.62
N LYS A 750 10.02 -27.50 10.92
CA LYS A 750 10.90 -27.49 12.11
C LYS A 750 12.34 -27.01 11.87
N GLY A 751 12.61 -26.41 10.70
CA GLY A 751 13.96 -26.02 10.28
C GLY A 751 14.80 -27.19 9.75
N CYS A 752 15.96 -26.89 9.17
CA CYS A 752 16.90 -27.88 8.64
C CYS A 752 18.35 -27.39 8.70
N VAL A 753 19.29 -28.27 8.35
CA VAL A 753 20.68 -27.85 8.11
C VAL A 753 20.88 -27.59 6.63
N ILE A 754 21.31 -26.38 6.29
CA ILE A 754 21.68 -26.01 4.93
C ILE A 754 23.19 -26.18 4.80
N ARG A 755 23.59 -27.20 4.03
CA ARG A 755 24.98 -27.53 3.72
C ARG A 755 25.35 -26.90 2.37
N VAL A 756 26.27 -25.94 2.39
CA VAL A 756 26.91 -25.44 1.17
C VAL A 756 28.03 -26.41 0.78
N ALA A 757 27.83 -27.18 -0.27
CA ALA A 757 28.62 -28.39 -0.55
C ALA A 757 30.12 -28.11 -0.82
N ASP A 758 30.45 -26.91 -1.30
CA ASP A 758 31.81 -26.44 -1.54
C ASP A 758 32.53 -25.93 -0.27
N GLN A 759 31.79 -25.64 0.80
CA GLN A 759 32.30 -25.01 2.03
C GLN A 759 32.11 -25.88 3.28
N CYS A 760 31.38 -27.00 3.18
CA CYS A 760 31.04 -27.83 4.31
C CYS A 760 31.03 -29.33 3.94
N CYS A 761 31.68 -30.16 4.76
CA CYS A 761 31.61 -31.62 4.65
C CYS A 761 30.31 -32.14 5.26
N MET A 762 29.91 -33.36 4.87
CA MET A 762 28.69 -33.98 5.39
C MET A 762 28.77 -34.23 6.90
N SER A 763 29.95 -34.56 7.44
CA SER A 763 30.15 -34.75 8.88
C SER A 763 29.80 -33.49 9.69
N CYS A 764 30.26 -32.31 9.26
CA CYS A 764 29.88 -31.04 9.89
C CYS A 764 28.39 -30.73 9.76
N ALA A 765 27.77 -31.07 8.63
CA ALA A 765 26.33 -30.87 8.45
C ALA A 765 25.50 -31.77 9.36
N VAL A 766 25.91 -33.03 9.54
CA VAL A 766 25.29 -33.93 10.52
C VAL A 766 25.50 -33.42 11.94
N GLY A 767 26.70 -32.92 12.27
CA GLY A 767 26.96 -32.24 13.55
C GLY A 767 26.07 -30.99 13.76
N GLY A 768 25.76 -30.25 12.70
CA GLY A 768 24.85 -29.11 12.74
C GLY A 768 23.43 -29.46 13.16
N LEU A 769 22.99 -30.71 12.97
CA LEU A 769 21.65 -31.15 13.39
C LEU A 769 21.48 -31.09 14.91
N THR A 770 22.56 -31.20 15.69
CA THR A 770 22.49 -31.06 17.15
C THR A 770 22.24 -29.62 17.61
N GLN A 771 22.35 -28.64 16.70
CA GLN A 771 22.08 -27.23 16.98
C GLN A 771 20.60 -26.86 16.74
N LEU A 772 19.81 -27.74 16.12
CA LEU A 772 18.38 -27.54 15.95
C LEU A 772 17.65 -27.96 17.23
N GLU A 773 16.79 -27.09 17.76
CA GLU A 773 16.01 -27.37 18.97
C GLU A 773 14.88 -28.38 18.66
N GLY A 774 14.90 -29.53 19.34
CA GLY A 774 13.90 -30.60 19.20
C GLY A 774 14.44 -31.87 18.52
N ASN A 775 14.37 -33.01 19.22
CA ASN A 775 14.97 -34.31 18.86
C ASN A 775 14.44 -35.00 17.57
N HIS A 776 13.70 -34.31 16.70
CA HIS A 776 12.87 -34.97 15.67
C HIS A 776 13.15 -34.56 14.22
N THR A 777 14.02 -33.58 13.94
CA THR A 777 14.21 -33.10 12.56
C THR A 777 15.63 -33.36 12.06
N ARG A 778 15.77 -34.42 11.26
CA ARG A 778 17.03 -34.91 10.68
C ARG A 778 17.09 -34.64 9.18
N CYS A 779 16.90 -33.38 8.78
CA CYS A 779 16.86 -32.98 7.37
C CYS A 779 18.07 -32.10 6.99
N ILE A 780 18.76 -32.45 5.90
CA ILE A 780 19.89 -31.71 5.34
C ILE A 780 19.59 -31.28 3.90
N ILE A 781 19.72 -29.99 3.61
CA ILE A 781 19.66 -29.46 2.24
C ILE A 781 21.08 -29.28 1.73
N ASN A 782 21.46 -30.05 0.70
CA ASN A 782 22.71 -29.86 -0.02
C ASN A 782 22.52 -28.78 -1.10
N SER A 783 23.25 -27.68 -1.01
CA SER A 783 23.22 -26.59 -2.00
C SER A 783 24.61 -26.31 -2.56
N SER A 784 24.71 -25.96 -3.85
CA SER A 784 25.94 -25.46 -4.49
C SER A 784 25.97 -23.94 -4.66
N LEU A 785 24.97 -23.23 -4.13
CA LEU A 785 24.85 -21.79 -4.27
C LEU A 785 25.83 -21.10 -3.32
N GLN A 786 26.79 -20.35 -3.88
CA GLN A 786 27.71 -19.55 -3.08
C GLN A 786 26.96 -18.47 -2.32
N ASP A 787 27.23 -18.35 -1.02
CA ASP A 787 26.82 -17.18 -0.24
C ASP A 787 27.46 -15.92 -0.86
N THR A 788 26.66 -15.14 -1.60
CA THR A 788 27.11 -14.06 -2.48
C THR A 788 27.81 -12.90 -1.75
N ARG A 789 27.85 -12.93 -0.41
CA ARG A 789 28.54 -11.94 0.44
C ARG A 789 30.07 -11.90 0.25
N MET A 790 30.71 -12.92 -0.31
CA MET A 790 32.18 -12.92 -0.52
C MET A 790 32.64 -12.52 -1.93
N ALA A 791 31.83 -12.72 -2.98
CA ALA A 791 32.21 -12.37 -4.35
C ALA A 791 32.39 -10.85 -4.56
N LYS A 792 31.72 -10.01 -3.75
CA LYS A 792 31.91 -8.54 -3.77
C LYS A 792 33.13 -8.05 -2.97
N ARG A 793 33.62 -8.81 -1.99
CA ARG A 793 34.84 -8.46 -1.23
C ARG A 793 36.14 -8.92 -1.89
N GLN A 794 36.10 -9.96 -2.73
CA GLN A 794 37.28 -10.41 -3.49
C GLN A 794 37.52 -9.62 -4.79
N ARG A 795 36.56 -8.83 -5.28
CA ARG A 795 36.76 -7.91 -6.42
C ARG A 795 37.20 -6.50 -6.03
N THR A 796 37.39 -6.23 -4.73
CA THR A 796 37.87 -4.94 -4.19
C THR A 796 39.09 -5.08 -3.28
N ARG A 797 39.94 -6.09 -3.54
CA ARG A 797 41.32 -6.14 -3.04
C ARG A 797 42.30 -6.22 -4.18
#